data_AF-A0AAC9QUY8-F1
#
_entry.id   AF-A0AAC9QUY8-F1
#
_cell.length_a   1.000
_cell.length_b   1.000
_cell.length_c   1.000
_cell.angle_alpha   90.00
_cell.angle_beta   90.00
_cell.angle_gamma   90.00
#
_symmetry.space_group_name_H-M   'P 1'
#
loop_
_entity.id
_entity.type
_entity.pdbx_description
1 polymer ?
#
loop_
_entity_poly.entity_id
_entity_poly.type
_entity_poly.pdbx_seq_one_letter_code
_entity_poly.pdbx_strand_id
1 'polypeptide(L)'
;MKLKKRVVHILTVLLILVLLPVGVFAQQDFGEKSETDNSAKQLTEQEAIPSATSENTQANKVNVTEELEDKLTKPEKEETMPLLELPEFNLPQISVTEQNEIQKSEPESSPRQEVKRIETVAKDDYTYREVEGGIEITKYSGTDADVIIPDTFEGKSVISLAAHSFSNNSTIISVTVGANVQKIGSYAFYSCSKLAKVVVPASVIDIDSNAFGYDNQIKIFGTPGSFVQTYAETNHLNFVNIMAKKSGDFYYENDTVDGSIGVRILTYEGKSAVLNLNTIEGKNIITIGKGAFFNNQTLESLSLGKQIKIIEDNAFSSCSSLKNVTFAEGLKSLGSNAFSRSALTTVKMPNSTESLGTYVFYYCESLKEITTGTGIKIIPQSFASNCINLEKITFNGEVEEINSYAYTGCGSLRVIEIPASVVTFGDYPFNQSTIISGKKGSAAEKFAKEKGLMFVDESTKKSGDFYYEEIENGVRIIGFTSNSSELTIPDKLENKDVVEIGNSAFSGNSNLKTVTVGNSIIVIGNNAFSTCRNLKIVNFNQNLSKIGDSAFFECRTLKSITLPENIKTIGKDAFGGCNGLKKLEIPEGIQSISCEGYTYKPLNAHIVGKEGTEAEAFAKDKGWPFVSDTTPNENDYYYESVDDGVKILFSANSVNKDVPQSLGGKPVVEIGDSAFAYDNDIENFESGNVRFINANAFVGSTLKNIKLSEKTEDIGDYAFRDCKALTAIKIPNSTKELGVGAFNYCSKLASVTLGNSIQTIKSGTFDYAAFKSITMPTSIKTIENAFWQSRVETLIIPENAEDVTLKDYSLRLYSLKELYLPACVTTIEENAIGDYHSPDLIIYGDAGSVAEAYAQKYNINFSTEMWQLGDVNKDKQINASDALLILRHSVKEIELTGNDFIWGDVNKDTLVNSSDGLQILRYAVKEINHFD
;
A
#
# COMPACT_ATOMS: atom_id res chain seq x y z
N MET A 1 -33.50 17.91 42.30
CA MET A 1 -32.97 18.99 43.17
C MET A 1 -32.05 18.35 44.20
N LYS A 2 -30.89 18.88 44.63
CA LYS A 2 -30.18 20.17 44.41
C LYS A 2 -28.75 19.83 43.91
N LEU A 3 -28.16 20.53 42.93
CA LEU A 3 -27.39 21.79 43.03
C LEU A 3 -26.24 21.77 44.08
N LYS A 4 -25.00 22.24 43.80
CA LYS A 4 -24.33 22.66 42.54
C LYS A 4 -22.85 23.05 42.82
N LYS A 5 -21.96 23.05 41.78
CA LYS A 5 -20.66 23.79 41.69
C LYS A 5 -19.51 23.26 42.60
N ARG A 6 -18.19 23.46 42.37
CA ARG A 6 -17.29 23.94 41.25
C ARG A 6 -15.81 23.69 41.70
N VAL A 7 -14.72 23.63 40.91
CA VAL A 7 -14.43 23.62 39.44
C VAL A 7 -12.91 23.33 39.20
N VAL A 8 -12.48 23.15 37.93
CA VAL A 8 -11.07 23.16 37.42
C VAL A 8 -10.18 21.97 37.83
N HIS A 9 -9.46 21.23 36.96
CA HIS A 9 -9.53 20.85 35.52
C HIS A 9 -8.81 19.47 35.41
N ILE A 10 -9.09 18.48 34.55
CA ILE A 10 -9.75 18.33 33.22
C ILE A 10 -8.79 18.50 32.00
N LEU A 11 -8.92 17.61 31.02
CA LEU A 11 -8.02 17.29 29.90
C LEU A 11 -8.20 18.15 28.63
N THR A 12 -7.16 18.18 27.79
CA THR A 12 -7.18 18.00 26.31
C THR A 12 -5.78 17.52 25.86
N VAL A 13 -5.49 16.99 24.66
CA VAL A 13 -6.05 17.18 23.30
C VAL A 13 -6.13 15.85 22.54
N LEU A 14 -7.15 15.67 21.69
CA LEU A 14 -7.08 14.78 20.52
C LEU A 14 -8.02 15.30 19.40
N LEU A 15 -7.50 15.35 18.16
CA LEU A 15 -8.18 15.60 16.87
C LEU A 15 -8.63 17.03 16.47
N ILE A 16 -8.69 17.20 15.14
CA ILE A 16 -9.27 18.27 14.30
C ILE A 16 -8.54 19.62 14.26
N LEU A 17 -7.89 19.88 13.12
CA LEU A 17 -7.88 21.21 12.50
C LEU A 17 -7.71 21.12 10.97
N VAL A 18 -8.84 21.19 10.26
CA VAL A 18 -8.89 21.66 8.85
C VAL A 18 -9.62 22.99 8.90
N LEU A 19 -9.05 24.05 8.32
CA LEU A 19 -9.82 25.23 7.92
C LEU A 19 -9.03 26.09 6.91
N LEU A 20 -9.74 26.58 5.89
CA LEU A 20 -9.30 27.66 5.01
C LEU A 20 -9.60 29.02 5.66
N PRO A 21 -8.83 30.09 5.38
CA PRO A 21 -9.22 31.44 5.74
C PRO A 21 -10.26 31.99 4.73
N VAL A 22 -11.39 32.46 5.23
CA VAL A 22 -12.35 33.30 4.47
C VAL A 22 -12.26 34.73 4.99
N GLY A 23 -11.90 35.67 4.11
CA GLY A 23 -12.01 37.11 4.34
C GLY A 23 -13.41 37.62 4.01
N VAL A 24 -13.85 38.71 4.67
CA VAL A 24 -15.23 39.23 4.57
C VAL A 24 -15.22 40.74 4.27
N PHE A 25 -16.33 41.22 3.70
CA PHE A 25 -16.65 42.60 3.30
C PHE A 25 -16.08 43.04 1.94
N ALA A 26 -16.77 43.88 1.15
CA ALA A 26 -17.92 44.74 1.49
C ALA A 26 -19.17 44.57 0.59
N GLN A 27 -20.28 45.16 1.03
CA GLN A 27 -21.55 45.26 0.28
C GLN A 27 -21.53 46.42 -0.73
N GLN A 28 -22.32 46.31 -1.81
CA GLN A 28 -23.10 47.44 -2.31
C GLN A 28 -24.31 46.98 -3.14
N ASP A 29 -25.50 47.50 -2.83
CA ASP A 29 -26.76 47.23 -3.55
C ASP A 29 -26.96 48.21 -4.72
N PHE A 30 -27.36 47.68 -5.89
CA PHE A 30 -28.22 48.29 -6.94
C PHE A 30 -28.54 47.18 -7.97
N GLY A 31 -29.69 47.12 -8.65
CA GLY A 31 -30.89 47.97 -8.56
C GLY A 31 -31.76 47.93 -9.84
N GLU A 32 -32.74 47.02 -9.88
CA GLU A 32 -33.93 46.97 -10.80
C GLU A 32 -33.80 46.86 -12.35
N LYS A 33 -34.65 45.97 -12.91
CA LYS A 33 -35.49 46.08 -14.14
C LYS A 33 -34.92 46.50 -15.52
N SER A 34 -35.08 45.60 -16.50
CA SER A 34 -36.00 45.72 -17.67
C SER A 34 -35.91 44.43 -18.52
N GLU A 35 -36.96 43.66 -18.80
CA GLU A 35 -38.13 43.90 -19.68
C GLU A 35 -37.84 43.96 -21.20
N THR A 36 -38.16 42.85 -21.91
CA THR A 36 -38.65 42.81 -23.32
C THR A 36 -37.67 43.23 -24.45
N ASP A 37 -37.88 42.97 -25.74
CA ASP A 37 -39.03 42.35 -26.44
C ASP A 37 -38.64 41.55 -27.71
N ASN A 38 -39.62 40.86 -28.31
CA ASN A 38 -39.80 40.44 -29.72
C ASN A 38 -38.70 40.78 -30.76
N SER A 39 -38.41 39.92 -31.73
CA SER A 39 -39.37 39.58 -32.82
C SER A 39 -38.84 38.51 -33.78
N ALA A 40 -39.74 37.95 -34.61
CA ALA A 40 -39.46 36.83 -35.53
C ALA A 40 -39.54 37.18 -37.04
N LYS A 41 -38.85 36.38 -37.86
CA LYS A 41 -39.10 36.01 -39.28
C LYS A 41 -38.06 34.95 -39.66
N GLN A 42 -38.34 33.77 -40.21
CA GLN A 42 -39.40 33.25 -41.09
C GLN A 42 -39.25 33.63 -42.58
N LEU A 43 -38.62 32.70 -43.31
CA LEU A 43 -38.63 32.39 -44.75
C LEU A 43 -38.29 30.87 -44.80
N THR A 44 -38.94 29.90 -45.47
CA THR A 44 -39.67 29.77 -46.76
C THR A 44 -38.81 30.16 -47.97
N GLU A 45 -38.59 29.33 -48.99
CA GLU A 45 -39.19 28.04 -49.38
C GLU A 45 -38.17 27.25 -50.26
N GLN A 46 -38.11 25.91 -50.16
CA GLN A 46 -38.60 24.93 -51.17
C GLN A 46 -37.96 25.01 -52.58
N GLU A 47 -37.21 23.96 -52.96
CA GLU A 47 -37.33 23.27 -54.27
C GLU A 47 -36.60 21.90 -54.22
N ALA A 48 -36.80 21.02 -55.22
CA ALA A 48 -36.37 19.62 -55.15
C ALA A 48 -36.17 18.94 -56.52
N ILE A 49 -35.38 17.84 -56.53
CA ILE A 49 -35.35 16.77 -57.57
C ILE A 49 -34.73 17.23 -58.93
N PRO A 50 -34.10 16.35 -59.76
CA PRO A 50 -34.18 14.89 -59.80
C PRO A 50 -32.88 14.06 -59.73
N SER A 51 -33.09 12.75 -59.60
CA SER A 51 -32.14 11.67 -59.85
C SER A 51 -31.70 11.52 -61.31
N ALA A 52 -30.52 10.94 -61.53
CA ALA A 52 -30.16 10.23 -62.77
C ALA A 52 -29.58 8.84 -62.43
N THR A 53 -29.72 7.89 -63.35
CA THR A 53 -29.50 6.44 -63.13
C THR A 53 -28.56 5.82 -64.15
N SER A 54 -28.15 4.55 -63.91
CA SER A 54 -27.63 3.60 -64.93
C SER A 54 -26.18 3.85 -65.42
N GLU A 55 -25.41 2.90 -65.94
CA GLU A 55 -25.48 1.41 -65.91
C GLU A 55 -24.14 0.80 -66.41
N ASN A 56 -23.87 -0.46 -66.05
CA ASN A 56 -22.99 -1.41 -66.77
C ASN A 56 -21.49 -1.01 -66.93
N THR A 57 -20.54 -1.90 -67.29
CA THR A 57 -20.63 -3.27 -67.87
C THR A 57 -19.54 -4.21 -67.31
N GLN A 58 -19.68 -5.52 -67.51
CA GLN A 58 -18.73 -6.56 -67.08
C GLN A 58 -17.62 -6.93 -68.10
N ALA A 59 -16.47 -7.33 -67.54
CA ALA A 59 -15.63 -8.50 -67.89
C ALA A 59 -14.72 -8.58 -69.15
N ASN A 60 -13.72 -9.48 -68.98
CA ASN A 60 -12.83 -10.17 -69.95
C ASN A 60 -11.60 -9.39 -70.48
N LYS A 61 -10.36 -9.91 -70.34
CA LYS A 61 -9.70 -11.16 -70.87
C LYS A 61 -9.35 -11.03 -72.37
N VAL A 62 -8.21 -11.53 -72.89
CA VAL A 62 -7.07 -12.32 -72.36
C VAL A 62 -5.74 -11.64 -72.83
N ASN A 63 -4.50 -12.03 -72.51
CA ASN A 63 -3.65 -13.14 -73.05
C ASN A 63 -2.17 -12.76 -72.73
N VAL A 64 -1.11 -13.60 -72.68
CA VAL A 64 -0.79 -14.98 -73.16
C VAL A 64 -0.01 -15.76 -72.06
N THR A 65 0.16 -17.07 -72.26
CA THR A 65 1.03 -18.10 -71.60
C THR A 65 2.55 -17.82 -71.74
N GLU A 66 3.55 -18.58 -71.22
CA GLU A 66 3.82 -19.99 -70.80
C GLU A 66 4.88 -19.98 -69.63
N GLU A 67 5.26 -21.03 -68.87
CA GLU A 67 4.65 -22.29 -68.33
C GLU A 67 5.60 -22.92 -67.23
N LEU A 68 5.22 -24.05 -66.58
CA LEU A 68 5.98 -25.12 -65.84
C LEU A 68 7.30 -24.81 -65.05
N GLU A 69 7.66 -25.36 -63.87
CA GLU A 69 7.11 -26.23 -62.78
C GLU A 69 8.18 -26.25 -61.63
N ASP A 70 7.97 -26.58 -60.34
CA ASP A 70 6.79 -26.57 -59.45
C ASP A 70 7.21 -26.29 -57.98
N LYS A 71 7.60 -27.30 -57.17
CA LYS A 71 7.77 -27.18 -55.69
C LYS A 71 8.80 -28.14 -55.06
N LEU A 72 9.43 -27.73 -53.93
CA LEU A 72 9.48 -28.51 -52.67
C LEU A 72 10.20 -27.81 -51.46
N THR A 73 9.44 -27.57 -50.38
CA THR A 73 9.81 -27.58 -48.93
C THR A 73 10.88 -26.67 -48.28
N LYS A 74 10.42 -26.08 -47.14
CA LYS A 74 11.11 -25.64 -45.90
C LYS A 74 11.90 -24.31 -45.88
N PRO A 75 11.82 -23.53 -44.78
CA PRO A 75 12.63 -22.33 -44.54
C PRO A 75 13.90 -22.63 -43.71
N GLU A 76 14.93 -21.79 -43.89
CA GLU A 76 16.06 -21.63 -42.96
C GLU A 76 16.42 -20.14 -42.80
N LYS A 77 16.92 -19.79 -41.61
CA LYS A 77 17.92 -18.74 -41.28
C LYS A 77 17.76 -17.33 -41.89
N GLU A 78 17.58 -16.36 -40.99
CA GLU A 78 18.27 -15.06 -41.15
C GLU A 78 19.66 -15.15 -40.47
N GLU A 79 20.64 -14.42 -41.01
CA GLU A 79 22.03 -14.42 -40.56
C GLU A 79 22.35 -13.21 -39.67
N THR A 80 23.28 -13.36 -38.71
CA THR A 80 23.79 -12.24 -37.91
C THR A 80 25.31 -12.28 -37.77
N MET A 81 25.97 -11.18 -38.14
CA MET A 81 27.40 -10.92 -37.97
C MET A 81 27.69 -9.43 -38.21
N PRO A 82 28.80 -8.85 -37.70
CA PRO A 82 29.61 -9.28 -36.55
C PRO A 82 29.75 -8.16 -35.49
N LEU A 83 30.38 -8.46 -34.36
CA LEU A 83 30.94 -7.47 -33.43
C LEU A 83 32.47 -7.63 -33.38
N LEU A 84 33.19 -6.51 -33.21
CA LEU A 84 34.65 -6.44 -33.14
C LEU A 84 35.13 -6.31 -31.69
N GLU A 85 36.29 -6.89 -31.42
CA GLU A 85 36.83 -7.15 -30.08
C GLU A 85 37.50 -5.94 -29.42
N LEU A 86 37.47 -5.88 -28.09
CA LEU A 86 38.54 -5.37 -27.22
C LEU A 86 38.60 -6.23 -25.93
N PRO A 87 39.74 -6.27 -25.21
CA PRO A 87 40.29 -7.55 -24.74
C PRO A 87 39.90 -8.02 -23.32
N GLU A 88 40.16 -9.30 -23.08
CA GLU A 88 39.92 -10.05 -21.85
C GLU A 88 40.84 -9.65 -20.67
N PHE A 89 40.39 -9.93 -19.43
CA PHE A 89 41.25 -10.65 -18.47
C PHE A 89 40.45 -11.44 -17.39
N ASN A 90 40.03 -12.64 -17.79
CA ASN A 90 40.04 -13.90 -17.03
C ASN A 90 39.53 -13.95 -15.55
N LEU A 91 38.41 -14.67 -15.33
CA LEU A 91 38.01 -15.26 -14.04
C LEU A 91 37.85 -16.79 -14.21
N PRO A 92 38.49 -17.63 -13.37
CA PRO A 92 38.43 -19.08 -13.54
C PRO A 92 37.14 -19.68 -12.95
N GLN A 93 36.20 -20.04 -13.82
CA GLN A 93 35.24 -21.13 -13.58
C GLN A 93 35.84 -22.44 -14.11
N ILE A 94 35.63 -23.55 -13.38
CA ILE A 94 35.87 -24.91 -13.87
C ILE A 94 34.60 -25.72 -13.60
N SER A 95 34.07 -26.34 -14.66
CA SER A 95 32.77 -27.01 -14.62
C SER A 95 32.75 -28.27 -15.49
N VAL A 96 32.43 -29.42 -14.87
CA VAL A 96 31.83 -30.64 -15.48
C VAL A 96 32.70 -31.35 -16.55
N THR A 97 32.94 -32.66 -16.48
CA THR A 97 32.15 -33.80 -17.03
C THR A 97 32.72 -35.13 -16.46
N GLU A 98 32.08 -36.31 -16.49
CA GLU A 98 30.75 -36.79 -16.90
C GLU A 98 30.44 -38.17 -16.27
N GLN A 99 29.18 -38.65 -16.39
CA GLN A 99 28.73 -40.07 -16.43
C GLN A 99 29.14 -41.03 -15.26
N ASN A 100 28.26 -41.82 -14.65
CA ASN A 100 27.28 -42.74 -15.28
C ASN A 100 26.13 -43.14 -14.33
N GLU A 101 25.16 -43.90 -14.87
CA GLU A 101 24.05 -44.55 -14.14
C GLU A 101 24.51 -45.61 -13.12
N ILE A 102 23.65 -45.95 -12.14
CA ILE A 102 23.52 -47.32 -11.61
C ILE A 102 22.16 -47.53 -10.90
N GLN A 103 21.77 -48.80 -10.74
CA GLN A 103 20.41 -49.25 -10.42
C GLN A 103 20.07 -49.32 -8.92
N LYS A 104 18.77 -49.54 -8.66
CA LYS A 104 18.17 -49.88 -7.35
C LYS A 104 18.99 -50.90 -6.53
N SER A 105 19.20 -50.61 -5.25
CA SER A 105 19.25 -51.63 -4.20
C SER A 105 18.78 -51.04 -2.87
N GLU A 106 18.18 -51.89 -2.03
CA GLU A 106 17.63 -51.58 -0.71
C GLU A 106 17.61 -52.90 0.09
N PRO A 107 17.86 -52.91 1.40
CA PRO A 107 18.94 -52.22 2.10
C PRO A 107 19.83 -53.21 2.89
N GLU A 108 21.08 -52.84 3.21
CA GLU A 108 21.79 -53.44 4.34
C GLU A 108 21.98 -52.43 5.48
N SER A 109 21.62 -52.84 6.69
CA SER A 109 21.69 -52.01 7.88
C SER A 109 23.14 -51.86 8.37
N SER A 110 23.64 -50.63 8.41
CA SER A 110 24.81 -50.24 9.20
C SER A 110 24.42 -49.19 10.25
N PRO A 111 25.09 -49.16 11.42
CA PRO A 111 24.50 -48.59 12.63
C PRO A 111 24.36 -47.07 12.57
N ARG A 112 23.28 -46.56 13.18
CA ARG A 112 23.21 -45.16 13.60
C ARG A 112 24.42 -44.86 14.47
N GLN A 113 25.29 -43.94 14.04
CA GLN A 113 26.08 -43.21 15.01
C GLN A 113 25.12 -42.36 15.85
N GLU A 114 25.17 -42.51 17.17
CA GLU A 114 24.47 -41.61 18.06
C GLU A 114 25.08 -40.22 17.93
N VAL A 115 24.39 -39.32 17.24
CA VAL A 115 24.64 -37.89 17.37
C VAL A 115 24.30 -37.55 18.82
N LYS A 116 25.33 -37.46 19.67
CA LYS A 116 25.18 -37.06 21.07
C LYS A 116 24.35 -35.79 21.13
N ARG A 117 23.17 -35.89 21.75
CA ARG A 117 22.33 -34.74 22.04
C ARG A 117 23.14 -33.83 22.96
N ILE A 118 23.54 -32.66 22.47
CA ILE A 118 24.27 -31.70 23.31
C ILE A 118 23.27 -31.14 24.31
N GLU A 119 23.32 -31.64 25.54
CA GLU A 119 22.37 -31.28 26.59
C GLU A 119 22.57 -29.82 27.00
N THR A 120 21.49 -29.05 26.96
CA THR A 120 21.46 -27.67 27.44
C THR A 120 21.23 -27.65 28.95
N VAL A 121 22.11 -27.00 29.69
CA VAL A 121 22.03 -26.83 31.15
C VAL A 121 21.44 -25.46 31.44
N ALA A 122 20.43 -25.40 32.31
CA ALA A 122 19.92 -24.14 32.86
C ALA A 122 20.55 -23.89 34.23
N LYS A 123 21.19 -22.73 34.41
CA LYS A 123 21.77 -22.30 35.68
C LYS A 123 21.74 -20.77 35.78
N ASP A 124 21.33 -20.27 36.94
CA ASP A 124 21.10 -18.84 37.18
C ASP A 124 20.16 -18.29 36.08
N ASP A 125 20.42 -17.11 35.53
CA ASP A 125 19.59 -16.55 34.45
C ASP A 125 19.83 -17.18 33.05
N TYR A 126 20.83 -18.05 32.90
CA TYR A 126 21.29 -18.56 31.61
C TYR A 126 20.92 -20.03 31.38
N THR A 127 20.44 -20.33 30.19
CA THR A 127 20.52 -21.68 29.60
C THR A 127 21.67 -21.69 28.61
N TYR A 128 22.53 -22.69 28.70
CA TYR A 128 23.75 -22.79 27.91
C TYR A 128 24.02 -24.23 27.47
N ARG A 129 24.96 -24.41 26.56
CA ARG A 129 25.53 -25.73 26.22
C ARG A 129 27.05 -25.65 26.12
N GLU A 130 27.70 -26.78 26.36
CA GLU A 130 29.13 -26.92 26.09
C GLU A 130 29.34 -27.26 24.61
N VAL A 131 30.30 -26.58 23.99
CA VAL A 131 30.69 -26.71 22.58
C VAL A 131 32.21 -26.84 22.49
N GLU A 132 32.74 -27.21 21.33
CA GLU A 132 34.18 -27.26 21.14
C GLU A 132 34.79 -25.86 21.36
N GLY A 133 35.73 -25.76 22.30
CA GLY A 133 36.38 -24.50 22.68
C GLY A 133 35.71 -23.70 23.82
N GLY A 134 34.49 -24.00 24.25
CA GLY A 134 33.85 -23.22 25.33
C GLY A 134 32.36 -23.46 25.58
N ILE A 135 31.68 -22.39 26.00
CA ILE A 135 30.24 -22.35 26.25
C ILE A 135 29.54 -21.49 25.21
N GLU A 136 28.37 -21.96 24.77
CA GLU A 136 27.40 -21.21 23.98
C GLU A 136 26.15 -20.92 24.83
N ILE A 137 25.75 -19.65 24.94
CA ILE A 137 24.50 -19.26 25.62
C ILE A 137 23.33 -19.51 24.67
N THR A 138 22.37 -20.34 25.08
CA THR A 138 21.22 -20.75 24.28
C THR A 138 19.92 -20.05 24.68
N LYS A 139 19.82 -19.57 25.92
CA LYS A 139 18.72 -18.72 26.39
C LYS A 139 19.17 -17.82 27.55
N TYR A 140 18.61 -16.63 27.66
CA TYR A 140 18.60 -15.80 28.86
C TYR A 140 17.15 -15.65 29.34
N SER A 141 16.90 -15.93 30.61
CA SER A 141 15.57 -15.85 31.26
C SER A 141 15.52 -14.84 32.40
N GLY A 142 16.61 -14.09 32.61
CA GLY A 142 16.71 -13.06 33.64
C GLY A 142 15.90 -11.80 33.37
N THR A 143 15.79 -10.96 34.41
CA THR A 143 14.92 -9.76 34.42
C THR A 143 15.68 -8.44 34.52
N ASP A 144 17.02 -8.47 34.42
CA ASP A 144 17.83 -7.26 34.48
C ASP A 144 17.56 -6.29 33.33
N ALA A 145 17.82 -5.02 33.59
CA ALA A 145 17.81 -3.94 32.60
C ALA A 145 19.19 -3.74 31.95
N ASP A 146 20.29 -4.00 32.65
CA ASP A 146 21.66 -3.80 32.16
C ASP A 146 22.43 -5.13 32.26
N VAL A 147 22.36 -5.94 31.20
CA VAL A 147 22.92 -7.31 31.18
C VAL A 147 24.39 -7.28 30.81
N ILE A 148 25.24 -7.88 31.65
CA ILE A 148 26.64 -8.18 31.33
C ILE A 148 26.75 -9.66 31.02
N ILE A 149 26.95 -10.00 29.74
CA ILE A 149 27.27 -11.36 29.33
C ILE A 149 28.71 -11.65 29.77
N PRO A 150 28.96 -12.66 30.61
CA PRO A 150 30.27 -12.83 31.23
C PRO A 150 31.30 -13.43 30.29
N ASP A 151 32.57 -13.07 30.48
CA ASP A 151 33.71 -13.65 29.75
C ASP A 151 33.83 -15.17 29.98
N THR A 152 33.47 -15.63 31.19
CA THR A 152 33.44 -17.05 31.58
C THR A 152 32.19 -17.38 32.37
N PHE A 153 31.65 -18.58 32.16
CA PHE A 153 30.53 -19.15 32.92
C PHE A 153 30.93 -20.57 33.34
N GLU A 154 30.60 -21.00 34.57
CA GLU A 154 31.05 -22.29 35.14
C GLU A 154 32.56 -22.60 34.96
N GLY A 155 33.40 -21.56 34.95
CA GLY A 155 34.86 -21.68 34.76
C GLY A 155 35.31 -21.96 33.31
N LYS A 156 34.41 -21.90 32.33
CA LYS A 156 34.70 -22.05 30.89
C LYS A 156 34.39 -20.75 30.14
N SER A 157 35.15 -20.43 29.10
CA SER A 157 34.93 -19.21 28.31
C SER A 157 33.59 -19.25 27.57
N VAL A 158 32.83 -18.15 27.61
CA VAL A 158 31.66 -17.98 26.75
C VAL A 158 32.14 -17.51 25.38
N ILE A 159 31.91 -18.33 24.34
CA ILE A 159 32.45 -18.09 22.99
C ILE A 159 31.38 -17.76 21.95
N SER A 160 30.11 -18.06 22.21
CA SER A 160 29.02 -17.71 21.29
C SER A 160 27.67 -17.50 21.97
N LEU A 161 26.80 -16.76 21.30
CA LEU A 161 25.39 -16.63 21.64
C LEU A 161 24.59 -17.32 20.53
N ALA A 162 23.73 -18.27 20.88
CA ALA A 162 22.91 -18.99 19.89
C ALA A 162 21.82 -18.07 19.29
N ALA A 163 21.21 -18.54 18.20
CA ALA A 163 20.03 -17.88 17.64
C ALA A 163 18.90 -17.76 18.68
N HIS A 164 18.16 -16.65 18.64
CA HIS A 164 17.07 -16.31 19.58
C HIS A 164 17.42 -16.22 21.08
N SER A 165 18.70 -16.33 21.47
CA SER A 165 19.13 -16.52 22.87
C SER A 165 18.67 -15.48 23.89
N PHE A 166 18.43 -14.22 23.52
CA PHE A 166 17.87 -13.16 24.38
C PHE A 166 16.50 -12.65 23.89
N SER A 167 15.92 -13.28 22.87
CA SER A 167 14.79 -12.73 22.12
C SER A 167 13.49 -12.66 22.94
N ASN A 168 12.64 -11.69 22.58
CA ASN A 168 11.39 -11.33 23.26
C ASN A 168 11.55 -10.86 24.72
N ASN A 169 12.77 -10.60 25.20
CA ASN A 169 12.98 -10.06 26.53
C ASN A 169 12.49 -8.59 26.61
N SER A 170 11.60 -8.30 27.56
CA SER A 170 11.00 -6.96 27.73
C SER A 170 11.57 -6.15 28.89
N THR A 171 12.66 -6.59 29.53
CA THR A 171 13.35 -5.85 30.61
C THR A 171 14.63 -5.18 30.15
N ILE A 172 15.41 -5.84 29.27
CA ILE A 172 16.74 -5.38 28.83
C ILE A 172 16.66 -3.99 28.17
N ILE A 173 17.47 -3.06 28.70
CA ILE A 173 17.73 -1.71 28.18
C ILE A 173 19.16 -1.62 27.62
N SER A 174 20.14 -2.24 28.26
CA SER A 174 21.48 -2.40 27.70
C SER A 174 22.10 -3.78 27.85
N VAL A 175 23.02 -4.10 26.95
CA VAL A 175 23.82 -5.34 26.95
C VAL A 175 25.29 -4.99 26.81
N THR A 176 26.16 -5.67 27.56
CA THR A 176 27.61 -5.70 27.34
C THR A 176 28.01 -7.14 27.04
N VAL A 177 28.57 -7.39 25.87
CA VAL A 177 29.00 -8.73 25.41
C VAL A 177 30.42 -9.01 25.92
N GLY A 178 30.65 -10.19 26.51
CA GLY A 178 31.93 -10.59 27.07
C GLY A 178 33.06 -10.73 26.04
N ALA A 179 34.28 -10.39 26.42
CA ALA A 179 35.47 -10.28 25.58
C ALA A 179 36.01 -11.60 25.00
N ASN A 180 35.42 -12.73 25.40
CA ASN A 180 35.69 -14.06 24.82
C ASN A 180 34.70 -14.45 23.70
N VAL A 181 33.58 -13.73 23.54
CA VAL A 181 32.54 -14.06 22.56
C VAL A 181 33.03 -13.77 21.14
N GLN A 182 32.84 -14.73 20.24
CA GLN A 182 33.28 -14.71 18.84
C GLN A 182 32.11 -14.67 17.84
N LYS A 183 30.99 -15.33 18.15
CA LYS A 183 29.78 -15.38 17.30
C LYS A 183 28.51 -14.93 18.02
N ILE A 184 27.65 -14.18 17.33
CA ILE A 184 26.29 -13.85 17.75
C ILE A 184 25.27 -14.39 16.73
N GLY A 185 24.37 -15.26 17.18
CA GLY A 185 23.42 -15.99 16.33
C GLY A 185 22.20 -15.19 15.84
N SER A 186 21.50 -15.74 14.86
CA SER A 186 20.35 -15.08 14.20
C SER A 186 19.28 -14.68 15.21
N TYR A 187 18.73 -13.47 15.08
CA TYR A 187 17.65 -13.00 15.95
C TYR A 187 17.98 -13.01 17.46
N ALA A 188 19.25 -13.05 17.87
CA ALA A 188 19.65 -13.18 19.28
C ALA A 188 18.91 -12.21 20.22
N PHE A 189 18.81 -10.93 19.88
CA PHE A 189 18.11 -9.89 20.64
C PHE A 189 16.82 -9.41 19.93
N TYR A 190 16.21 -10.25 19.09
CA TYR A 190 14.99 -9.89 18.36
C TYR A 190 13.81 -9.62 19.31
N SER A 191 13.01 -8.60 19.01
CA SER A 191 11.88 -8.16 19.85
C SER A 191 12.24 -7.77 21.29
N CYS A 192 13.51 -7.42 21.57
CA CYS A 192 13.93 -6.81 22.83
C CYS A 192 13.46 -5.35 22.95
N SER A 193 12.16 -5.14 23.15
CA SER A 193 11.40 -3.88 23.01
C SER A 193 11.85 -2.65 23.83
N LYS A 194 12.91 -2.75 24.65
CA LYS A 194 13.51 -1.62 25.38
C LYS A 194 15.02 -1.46 25.13
N LEU A 195 15.63 -2.35 24.35
CA LEU A 195 17.07 -2.36 24.11
C LEU A 195 17.48 -1.08 23.39
N ALA A 196 18.32 -0.27 24.04
CA ALA A 196 18.82 1.00 23.51
C ALA A 196 20.33 0.99 23.27
N LYS A 197 21.06 0.05 23.90
CA LYS A 197 22.53 -0.01 23.85
C LYS A 197 23.04 -1.46 23.86
N VAL A 198 23.94 -1.79 22.95
CA VAL A 198 24.77 -3.00 23.00
C VAL A 198 26.24 -2.59 22.96
N VAL A 199 27.10 -3.19 23.79
CA VAL A 199 28.56 -3.08 23.67
C VAL A 199 29.10 -4.42 23.16
N VAL A 200 29.81 -4.41 22.03
CA VAL A 200 30.31 -5.60 21.34
C VAL A 200 31.84 -5.53 21.24
N PRO A 201 32.58 -6.50 21.79
CA PRO A 201 34.04 -6.50 21.78
C PRO A 201 34.60 -6.92 20.41
N ALA A 202 35.86 -6.53 20.15
CA ALA A 202 36.56 -6.86 18.92
C ALA A 202 36.90 -8.36 18.73
N SER A 203 36.59 -9.20 19.72
CA SER A 203 36.62 -10.67 19.60
C SER A 203 35.49 -11.21 18.73
N VAL A 204 34.38 -10.48 18.58
CA VAL A 204 33.25 -10.88 17.73
C VAL A 204 33.63 -10.70 16.27
N ILE A 205 33.74 -11.83 15.57
CA ILE A 205 34.13 -11.96 14.16
C ILE A 205 32.99 -12.47 13.28
N ASP A 206 31.83 -12.77 13.87
CA ASP A 206 30.66 -13.32 13.18
C ASP A 206 29.36 -12.87 13.89
N ILE A 207 28.40 -12.35 13.12
CA ILE A 207 27.08 -11.92 13.58
C ILE A 207 26.08 -12.29 12.48
N ASP A 208 25.15 -13.19 12.77
CA ASP A 208 24.16 -13.67 11.81
C ASP A 208 23.03 -12.65 11.56
N SER A 209 22.17 -12.94 10.58
CA SER A 209 21.05 -12.10 10.15
C SER A 209 20.13 -11.68 11.30
N ASN A 210 19.77 -10.39 11.33
CA ASN A 210 18.80 -9.80 12.27
C ASN A 210 19.13 -10.03 13.77
N ALA A 211 20.39 -10.26 14.15
CA ALA A 211 20.82 -10.49 15.53
C ALA A 211 20.34 -9.41 16.51
N PHE A 212 20.24 -8.15 16.09
CA PHE A 212 19.70 -7.03 16.89
C PHE A 212 18.30 -6.57 16.43
N GLY A 213 17.64 -7.33 15.55
CA GLY A 213 16.35 -6.97 14.96
C GLY A 213 16.43 -5.79 13.99
N TYR A 214 15.28 -5.15 13.76
CA TYR A 214 15.09 -4.03 12.83
C TYR A 214 14.93 -2.67 13.54
N ASP A 215 15.36 -2.53 14.80
CA ASP A 215 15.19 -1.29 15.56
C ASP A 215 16.36 -0.33 15.36
N ASN A 216 16.14 0.67 14.51
CA ASN A 216 17.08 1.74 14.18
C ASN A 216 17.40 2.71 15.35
N GLN A 217 16.93 2.42 16.58
CA GLN A 217 17.29 3.15 17.80
C GLN A 217 18.40 2.48 18.61
N ILE A 218 18.72 1.21 18.36
CA ILE A 218 19.78 0.49 19.10
C ILE A 218 21.15 1.07 18.75
N LYS A 219 21.88 1.54 19.76
CA LYS A 219 23.28 1.95 19.65
C LYS A 219 24.23 0.79 19.89
N ILE A 220 25.02 0.43 18.89
CA ILE A 220 25.98 -0.67 18.94
C ILE A 220 27.40 -0.09 19.09
N PHE A 221 27.94 -0.19 20.29
CA PHE A 221 29.27 0.28 20.63
C PHE A 221 30.32 -0.79 20.29
N GLY A 222 31.33 -0.46 19.47
CA GLY A 222 32.42 -1.38 19.13
C GLY A 222 33.71 -0.67 18.70
N THR A 223 34.73 -1.46 18.35
CA THR A 223 36.04 -0.95 17.87
C THR A 223 35.97 -0.60 16.38
N PRO A 224 36.57 0.51 15.92
CA PRO A 224 36.67 0.82 14.49
C PRO A 224 37.36 -0.30 13.70
N GLY A 225 36.85 -0.59 12.49
CA GLY A 225 37.36 -1.66 11.63
C GLY A 225 37.05 -3.09 12.09
N SER A 226 36.27 -3.28 13.16
CA SER A 226 35.80 -4.60 13.60
C SER A 226 34.59 -5.08 12.80
N PHE A 227 34.31 -6.39 12.84
CA PHE A 227 33.17 -7.01 12.16
C PHE A 227 31.83 -6.37 12.55
N VAL A 228 31.67 -5.97 13.82
CA VAL A 228 30.45 -5.30 14.28
C VAL A 228 30.22 -3.92 13.66
N GLN A 229 31.28 -3.19 13.27
CA GLN A 229 31.10 -1.98 12.47
C GLN A 229 30.49 -2.33 11.10
N THR A 230 31.09 -3.27 10.37
CA THR A 230 30.61 -3.72 9.05
C THR A 230 29.16 -4.21 9.13
N TYR A 231 28.83 -4.99 10.16
CA TYR A 231 27.47 -5.47 10.41
C TYR A 231 26.48 -4.32 10.64
N ALA A 232 26.81 -3.38 11.53
CA ALA A 232 25.93 -2.26 11.84
C ALA A 232 25.71 -1.37 10.61
N GLU A 233 26.75 -1.09 9.83
CA GLU A 233 26.65 -0.32 8.60
C GLU A 233 25.76 -1.00 7.53
N THR A 234 25.94 -2.31 7.34
CA THR A 234 25.15 -3.12 6.38
C THR A 234 23.67 -3.19 6.76
N ASN A 235 23.36 -3.21 8.05
CA ASN A 235 21.99 -3.30 8.57
C ASN A 235 21.41 -1.94 8.99
N HIS A 236 22.09 -0.82 8.68
CA HIS A 236 21.69 0.55 9.02
C HIS A 236 21.45 0.83 10.52
N LEU A 237 22.20 0.15 11.39
CA LEU A 237 22.17 0.30 12.85
C LEU A 237 23.17 1.36 13.32
N ASN A 238 22.92 1.97 14.49
CA ASN A 238 23.68 3.11 14.97
C ASN A 238 25.01 2.68 15.64
N PHE A 239 26.11 2.64 14.88
CA PHE A 239 27.43 2.27 15.39
C PHE A 239 28.12 3.40 16.18
N VAL A 240 28.77 3.07 17.29
CA VAL A 240 29.50 4.02 18.14
C VAL A 240 30.92 3.51 18.46
N ASN A 241 31.93 4.32 18.19
CA ASN A 241 33.34 4.00 18.45
C ASN A 241 33.67 4.02 19.97
N ILE A 242 34.08 2.88 20.55
CA ILE A 242 34.46 2.79 21.98
C ILE A 242 35.74 3.54 22.35
N MET A 243 36.60 3.87 21.38
CA MET A 243 37.85 4.61 21.58
C MET A 243 37.67 6.13 21.44
N ALA A 244 36.46 6.60 21.12
CA ALA A 244 36.19 8.01 20.89
C ALA A 244 36.20 8.84 22.19
N LYS A 245 36.66 10.09 22.08
CA LYS A 245 36.64 11.07 23.18
C LYS A 245 35.25 11.67 23.29
N LYS A 246 34.71 11.80 24.50
CA LYS A 246 33.41 12.44 24.73
C LYS A 246 33.57 13.86 25.27
N SER A 247 32.91 14.83 24.63
CA SER A 247 32.78 16.21 25.09
C SER A 247 31.32 16.63 24.99
N GLY A 248 30.60 16.61 26.12
CA GLY A 248 29.15 16.81 26.14
C GLY A 248 28.43 15.74 25.32
N ASP A 249 27.58 16.17 24.39
CA ASP A 249 26.80 15.28 23.50
C ASP A 249 27.64 14.65 22.37
N PHE A 250 28.88 15.07 22.17
CA PHE A 250 29.71 14.66 21.03
C PHE A 250 30.74 13.59 21.40
N TYR A 251 30.75 12.50 20.64
CA TYR A 251 31.88 11.57 20.52
C TYR A 251 32.72 11.98 19.32
N TYR A 252 34.03 12.10 19.51
CA TYR A 252 34.94 12.68 18.53
C TYR A 252 36.34 12.06 18.59
N GLU A 253 37.10 12.21 17.50
CA GLU A 253 38.54 11.93 17.48
C GLU A 253 39.35 13.05 16.83
N ASN A 254 40.68 13.03 16.99
CA ASN A 254 41.55 13.96 16.26
C ASN A 254 41.60 13.54 14.79
N ASP A 255 41.49 14.47 13.85
CA ASP A 255 41.53 14.20 12.40
C ASP A 255 42.51 15.17 11.70
N THR A 256 42.93 14.88 10.47
CA THR A 256 43.78 15.76 9.65
C THR A 256 43.45 15.62 8.17
N VAL A 257 42.83 16.64 7.59
CA VAL A 257 42.36 16.68 6.19
C VAL A 257 43.08 17.80 5.45
N ASP A 258 43.77 17.49 4.34
CA ASP A 258 44.71 18.35 3.59
C ASP A 258 45.56 19.24 4.51
N GLY A 259 46.30 18.62 5.42
CA GLY A 259 47.19 19.28 6.39
C GLY A 259 46.49 20.12 7.47
N SER A 260 45.16 20.26 7.43
CA SER A 260 44.38 20.97 8.45
C SER A 260 44.10 20.02 9.61
N ILE A 261 44.72 20.25 10.76
CA ILE A 261 44.57 19.44 11.98
C ILE A 261 43.33 19.91 12.74
N GLY A 262 42.48 18.98 13.16
CA GLY A 262 41.23 19.30 13.84
C GLY A 262 40.58 18.08 14.50
N VAL A 263 39.24 18.04 14.48
CA VAL A 263 38.45 16.90 14.97
C VAL A 263 37.44 16.40 13.95
N ARG A 264 37.19 15.10 14.04
CA ARG A 264 36.10 14.36 13.39
C ARG A 264 35.02 14.08 14.42
N ILE A 265 33.78 14.47 14.12
CA ILE A 265 32.63 14.01 14.92
C ILE A 265 32.31 12.58 14.49
N LEU A 266 32.22 11.65 15.43
CA LEU A 266 31.90 10.24 15.21
C LEU A 266 30.45 9.92 15.58
N THR A 267 29.92 10.58 16.61
CA THR A 267 28.53 10.43 17.04
C THR A 267 28.08 11.68 17.79
N TYR A 268 26.84 12.11 17.59
CA TYR A 268 26.17 13.13 18.40
C TYR A 268 24.92 12.51 19.05
N GLU A 269 24.89 12.50 20.39
CA GLU A 269 23.79 11.93 21.17
C GLU A 269 22.72 12.95 21.58
N GLY A 270 22.96 14.23 21.30
CA GLY A 270 22.16 15.33 21.83
C GLY A 270 20.79 15.50 21.18
N LYS A 271 19.93 16.23 21.89
CA LYS A 271 18.54 16.51 21.49
C LYS A 271 18.29 17.98 21.12
N SER A 272 19.35 18.73 20.85
CA SER A 272 19.27 20.16 20.48
C SER A 272 18.70 20.33 19.08
N ALA A 273 17.60 21.08 18.97
CA ALA A 273 16.96 21.39 17.68
C ALA A 273 17.78 22.33 16.77
N VAL A 274 18.77 23.04 17.33
CA VAL A 274 19.68 23.92 16.57
C VAL A 274 21.13 23.66 17.00
N LEU A 275 22.03 23.51 16.02
CA LEU A 275 23.47 23.33 16.26
C LEU A 275 24.36 24.25 15.42
N ASN A 276 25.51 24.62 15.98
CA ASN A 276 26.54 25.44 15.33
C ASN A 276 27.91 24.75 15.47
N LEU A 277 28.27 23.91 14.49
CA LEU A 277 29.43 23.02 14.55
C LEU A 277 30.73 23.73 14.16
N ASN A 278 31.28 24.53 15.08
CA ASN A 278 32.56 25.23 14.89
C ASN A 278 33.75 24.50 15.53
N THR A 279 33.68 24.21 16.83
CA THR A 279 34.78 23.60 17.59
C THR A 279 34.28 22.61 18.64
N ILE A 280 35.10 21.62 18.99
CA ILE A 280 34.95 20.78 20.20
C ILE A 280 36.23 20.95 21.03
N GLU A 281 36.08 21.27 22.33
CA GLU A 281 37.20 21.54 23.26
C GLU A 281 38.25 22.54 22.70
N GLY A 282 37.78 23.55 21.96
CA GLY A 282 38.61 24.57 21.32
C GLY A 282 39.32 24.15 20.03
N LYS A 283 39.18 22.89 19.59
CA LYS A 283 39.70 22.40 18.30
C LYS A 283 38.67 22.58 17.19
N ASN A 284 39.10 23.02 16.02
CA ASN A 284 38.26 23.12 14.83
C ASN A 284 37.67 21.76 14.43
N ILE A 285 36.36 21.71 14.20
CA ILE A 285 35.73 20.57 13.54
C ILE A 285 36.06 20.66 12.05
N ILE A 286 36.61 19.58 11.48
CA ILE A 286 37.01 19.51 10.06
C ILE A 286 36.25 18.43 9.29
N THR A 287 35.75 17.40 9.99
CA THR A 287 35.02 16.28 9.41
C THR A 287 33.75 16.00 10.21
N ILE A 288 32.62 15.85 9.53
CA ILE A 288 31.46 15.14 10.06
C ILE A 288 31.58 13.70 9.60
N GLY A 289 31.85 12.80 10.54
CA GLY A 289 32.16 11.40 10.25
C GLY A 289 30.93 10.57 9.88
N LYS A 290 31.21 9.36 9.39
CA LYS A 290 30.21 8.39 8.91
C LYS A 290 29.11 8.16 9.95
N GLY A 291 27.86 8.41 9.57
CA GLY A 291 26.68 8.22 10.44
C GLY A 291 26.58 9.13 11.67
N ALA A 292 27.39 10.18 11.81
CA ALA A 292 27.53 10.92 13.08
C ALA A 292 26.24 11.52 13.68
N PHE A 293 25.22 11.81 12.86
CA PHE A 293 23.89 12.29 13.26
C PHE A 293 22.76 11.37 12.76
N PHE A 294 23.08 10.11 12.42
CA PHE A 294 22.12 9.16 11.84
C PHE A 294 20.83 9.03 12.69
N ASN A 295 19.68 9.10 12.02
CA ASN A 295 18.35 9.02 12.64
C ASN A 295 18.11 10.09 13.74
N ASN A 296 18.77 11.26 13.69
CA ASN A 296 18.48 12.33 14.64
C ASN A 296 17.16 13.06 14.28
N GLN A 297 16.09 12.64 14.95
CA GLN A 297 14.74 13.17 14.78
C GLN A 297 14.49 14.50 15.52
N THR A 298 15.50 15.08 16.18
CA THR A 298 15.36 16.32 16.97
C THR A 298 15.99 17.56 16.31
N LEU A 299 17.05 17.37 15.52
CA LEU A 299 17.78 18.47 14.89
C LEU A 299 16.96 19.09 13.75
N GLU A 300 16.57 20.36 13.89
CA GLU A 300 15.81 21.12 12.88
C GLU A 300 16.68 22.03 12.01
N SER A 301 17.76 22.57 12.57
CA SER A 301 18.67 23.49 11.86
C SER A 301 20.12 23.31 12.27
N LEU A 302 21.02 23.44 11.27
CA LEU A 302 22.44 23.19 11.43
C LEU A 302 23.26 24.28 10.72
N SER A 303 24.25 24.84 11.43
CA SER A 303 25.30 25.67 10.83
C SER A 303 26.63 24.94 10.91
N LEU A 304 27.28 24.74 9.75
CA LEU A 304 28.59 24.12 9.65
C LEU A 304 29.69 25.19 9.73
N GLY A 305 30.62 25.04 10.68
CA GLY A 305 31.74 25.96 10.86
C GLY A 305 32.68 25.97 9.66
N LYS A 306 33.29 27.12 9.38
CA LYS A 306 34.11 27.42 8.18
C LYS A 306 35.38 26.56 7.99
N GLN A 307 35.59 25.56 8.84
CA GLN A 307 36.74 24.64 8.79
C GLN A 307 36.32 23.22 8.41
N ILE A 308 35.02 22.94 8.33
CA ILE A 308 34.48 21.65 7.88
C ILE A 308 34.74 21.49 6.39
N LYS A 309 35.50 20.44 6.05
CA LYS A 309 35.89 20.05 4.70
C LYS A 309 35.14 18.83 4.19
N ILE A 310 34.81 17.88 5.08
CA ILE A 310 34.22 16.59 4.69
C ILE A 310 32.95 16.34 5.50
N ILE A 311 31.91 15.87 4.83
CA ILE A 311 30.77 15.19 5.43
C ILE A 311 30.77 13.77 4.84
N GLU A 312 30.95 12.75 5.68
CA GLU A 312 31.06 11.36 5.23
C GLU A 312 29.70 10.67 5.05
N ASP A 313 29.74 9.39 4.65
CA ASP A 313 28.56 8.59 4.34
C ASP A 313 27.52 8.57 5.48
N ASN A 314 26.24 8.63 5.13
CA ASN A 314 25.10 8.59 6.06
C ASN A 314 25.10 9.64 7.19
N ALA A 315 26.00 10.64 7.17
CA ALA A 315 26.25 11.56 8.28
C ALA A 315 24.98 12.17 8.91
N PHE A 316 24.01 12.59 8.09
CA PHE A 316 22.70 13.10 8.49
C PHE A 316 21.54 12.29 7.87
N SER A 317 21.79 11.01 7.54
CA SER A 317 20.75 10.12 6.99
C SER A 317 19.64 9.90 8.03
N SER A 318 18.40 9.90 7.56
CA SER A 318 17.17 9.83 8.37
C SER A 318 17.01 10.95 9.42
N CYS A 319 17.66 12.10 9.23
CA CYS A 319 17.39 13.32 10.01
C CYS A 319 16.05 13.96 9.58
N SER A 320 14.94 13.30 9.90
CA SER A 320 13.58 13.64 9.46
C SER A 320 13.02 14.97 9.97
N SER A 321 13.73 15.66 10.87
CA SER A 321 13.41 17.02 11.33
C SER A 321 14.28 18.11 10.70
N LEU A 322 15.42 17.76 10.08
CA LEU A 322 16.44 18.71 9.63
C LEU A 322 16.02 19.45 8.36
N LYS A 323 15.56 20.69 8.53
CA LYS A 323 15.01 21.55 7.46
C LYS A 323 16.06 22.45 6.82
N ASN A 324 17.04 22.91 7.60
CA ASN A 324 17.97 23.97 7.21
C ASN A 324 19.42 23.58 7.52
N VAL A 325 20.29 23.55 6.50
CA VAL A 325 21.75 23.41 6.66
C VAL A 325 22.44 24.62 6.02
N THR A 326 23.20 25.35 6.82
CA THR A 326 24.20 26.30 6.29
C THR A 326 25.50 25.54 6.08
N PHE A 327 25.84 25.29 4.81
CA PHE A 327 27.09 24.61 4.45
C PHE A 327 28.32 25.51 4.66
N ALA A 328 29.49 24.88 4.88
CA ALA A 328 30.74 25.60 5.10
C ALA A 328 31.44 25.93 3.77
N GLU A 329 31.86 27.18 3.57
CA GLU A 329 32.54 27.66 2.34
C GLU A 329 33.89 26.97 1.99
N GLY A 330 34.35 26.04 2.83
CA GLY A 330 35.53 25.19 2.59
C GLY A 330 35.22 23.71 2.37
N LEU A 331 33.94 23.33 2.32
CA LEU A 331 33.47 21.96 2.14
C LEU A 331 33.89 21.42 0.76
N LYS A 332 34.55 20.27 0.75
CA LYS A 332 35.07 19.57 -0.44
C LYS A 332 34.17 18.43 -0.89
N SER A 333 33.62 17.65 0.04
CA SER A 333 32.87 16.44 -0.31
C SER A 333 31.63 16.20 0.56
N LEU A 334 30.64 15.58 -0.07
CA LEU A 334 29.48 14.96 0.58
C LEU A 334 29.51 13.45 0.30
N GLY A 335 29.47 12.64 1.35
CA GLY A 335 29.44 11.18 1.27
C GLY A 335 28.12 10.62 0.75
N SER A 336 28.12 9.31 0.54
CA SER A 336 26.96 8.57 0.05
C SER A 336 25.86 8.55 1.12
N ASN A 337 24.60 8.78 0.72
CA ASN A 337 23.46 8.96 1.63
C ASN A 337 23.61 10.09 2.68
N ALA A 338 24.56 11.03 2.53
CA ALA A 338 24.91 11.99 3.60
C ALA A 338 23.74 12.80 4.18
N PHE A 339 22.68 13.06 3.41
CA PHE A 339 21.44 13.71 3.84
C PHE A 339 20.16 12.93 3.45
N SER A 340 20.30 11.64 3.12
CA SER A 340 19.19 10.76 2.71
C SER A 340 18.06 10.79 3.74
N ARG A 341 16.79 10.85 3.30
CA ARG A 341 15.59 10.93 4.18
C ARG A 341 15.60 12.09 5.19
N SER A 342 16.22 13.22 4.84
CA SER A 342 16.12 14.46 5.64
C SER A 342 14.98 15.38 5.19
N ALA A 343 14.56 16.29 6.06
CA ALA A 343 13.48 17.25 5.78
C ALA A 343 13.97 18.57 5.13
N LEU A 344 15.14 18.56 4.49
CA LEU A 344 15.77 19.76 3.91
C LEU A 344 14.82 20.41 2.90
N THR A 345 14.59 21.72 3.02
CA THR A 345 13.72 22.45 2.07
C THR A 345 14.47 23.02 0.88
N THR A 346 15.74 23.39 1.08
CA THR A 346 16.62 23.94 0.03
C THR A 346 18.07 23.56 0.29
N VAL A 347 18.81 23.19 -0.75
CA VAL A 347 20.25 22.90 -0.70
C VAL A 347 21.00 23.91 -1.56
N LYS A 348 22.00 24.57 -0.97
CA LYS A 348 22.95 25.43 -1.70
C LYS A 348 24.36 24.99 -1.36
N MET A 349 24.98 24.25 -2.27
CA MET A 349 26.35 23.77 -2.11
C MET A 349 27.35 24.93 -2.27
N PRO A 350 28.39 24.99 -1.46
CA PRO A 350 29.46 25.98 -1.61
C PRO A 350 30.31 25.65 -2.85
N ASN A 351 30.90 26.68 -3.46
CA ASN A 351 31.68 26.56 -4.68
C ASN A 351 32.95 25.70 -4.54
N SER A 352 33.40 25.46 -3.31
CA SER A 352 34.49 24.55 -2.93
C SER A 352 34.16 23.06 -3.09
N THR A 353 32.89 22.69 -3.29
CA THR A 353 32.47 21.28 -3.36
C THR A 353 32.94 20.66 -4.67
N GLU A 354 33.68 19.57 -4.58
CA GLU A 354 34.36 18.88 -5.69
C GLU A 354 33.88 17.43 -5.88
N SER A 355 33.30 16.80 -4.85
CA SER A 355 32.88 15.39 -4.89
C SER A 355 31.56 15.12 -4.18
N LEU A 356 30.76 14.20 -4.73
CA LEU A 356 29.45 13.77 -4.23
C LEU A 356 29.36 12.24 -4.30
N GLY A 357 29.03 11.59 -3.18
CA GLY A 357 28.69 10.17 -3.12
C GLY A 357 27.31 9.86 -3.70
N THR A 358 26.91 8.58 -3.74
CA THR A 358 25.60 8.20 -4.29
C THR A 358 24.47 8.48 -3.30
N TYR A 359 23.23 8.64 -3.78
CA TYR A 359 22.04 8.81 -2.91
C TYR A 359 22.05 10.01 -1.93
N VAL A 360 22.87 11.06 -2.15
CA VAL A 360 23.11 12.16 -1.17
C VAL A 360 21.83 12.72 -0.54
N PHE A 361 20.81 13.00 -1.36
CA PHE A 361 19.51 13.56 -0.97
C PHE A 361 18.34 12.59 -1.27
N TYR A 362 18.60 11.29 -1.36
CA TYR A 362 17.57 10.28 -1.66
C TYR A 362 16.41 10.35 -0.66
N TYR A 363 15.16 10.36 -1.15
CA TYR A 363 13.94 10.58 -0.34
C TYR A 363 13.95 11.85 0.53
N CYS A 364 14.60 12.94 0.12
CA CYS A 364 14.39 14.26 0.75
C CYS A 364 13.06 14.87 0.27
N GLU A 365 11.94 14.31 0.72
CA GLU A 365 10.61 14.62 0.20
C GLU A 365 10.20 16.11 0.36
N SER A 366 10.81 16.85 1.29
CA SER A 366 10.58 18.29 1.49
C SER A 366 11.42 19.22 0.61
N LEU A 367 12.39 18.68 -0.15
CA LEU A 367 13.40 19.46 -0.87
C LEU A 367 12.84 20.06 -2.15
N LYS A 368 12.83 21.40 -2.23
CA LYS A 368 12.28 22.19 -3.35
C LYS A 368 13.32 22.69 -4.34
N GLU A 369 14.47 23.13 -3.85
CA GLU A 369 15.55 23.68 -4.67
C GLU A 369 16.91 23.04 -4.35
N ILE A 370 17.67 22.70 -5.39
CA ILE A 370 19.10 22.34 -5.29
C ILE A 370 19.92 23.31 -6.13
N THR A 371 20.97 23.89 -5.55
CA THR A 371 22.02 24.64 -6.26
C THR A 371 23.36 23.94 -6.05
N THR A 372 24.04 23.55 -7.13
CA THR A 372 25.37 22.90 -7.06
C THR A 372 26.50 23.93 -6.89
N GLY A 373 27.66 23.46 -6.40
CA GLY A 373 28.89 24.25 -6.39
C GLY A 373 29.58 24.23 -7.76
N THR A 374 30.40 25.24 -8.04
CA THR A 374 31.18 25.35 -9.29
C THR A 374 32.13 24.16 -9.56
N GLY A 375 32.61 23.47 -8.51
CA GLY A 375 33.53 22.34 -8.64
C GLY A 375 32.88 21.00 -8.98
N ILE A 376 31.55 20.91 -9.06
CA ILE A 376 30.85 19.64 -9.34
C ILE A 376 30.92 19.29 -10.82
N LYS A 377 31.66 18.23 -11.15
CA LYS A 377 31.74 17.66 -12.51
C LYS A 377 30.76 16.53 -12.80
N ILE A 378 30.40 15.73 -11.81
CA ILE A 378 29.50 14.56 -11.97
C ILE A 378 28.34 14.67 -11.00
N ILE A 379 27.11 14.47 -11.49
CA ILE A 379 25.94 14.20 -10.65
C ILE A 379 25.85 12.68 -10.45
N PRO A 380 26.01 12.15 -9.22
CA PRO A 380 26.15 10.72 -8.97
C PRO A 380 24.82 9.95 -9.04
N GLN A 381 24.92 8.61 -9.05
CA GLN A 381 23.74 7.74 -9.08
C GLN A 381 22.76 8.08 -7.96
N SER A 382 21.49 8.20 -8.33
CA SER A 382 20.35 8.46 -7.44
C SER A 382 20.50 9.70 -6.54
N PHE A 383 21.33 10.67 -6.94
CA PHE A 383 21.72 11.87 -6.18
C PHE A 383 20.60 12.52 -5.36
N ALA A 384 19.41 12.69 -5.95
CA ALA A 384 18.24 13.28 -5.30
C ALA A 384 16.93 12.54 -5.68
N SER A 385 16.97 11.24 -5.97
CA SER A 385 15.75 10.50 -6.35
C SER A 385 14.68 10.53 -5.24
N ASN A 386 13.41 10.53 -5.64
CA ASN A 386 12.24 10.62 -4.77
C ASN A 386 12.16 11.91 -3.93
N CYS A 387 12.85 12.98 -4.31
CA CYS A 387 12.53 14.33 -3.82
C CYS A 387 11.24 14.82 -4.50
N ILE A 388 10.08 14.31 -4.07
CA ILE A 388 8.79 14.51 -4.75
C ILE A 388 8.39 15.98 -4.95
N ASN A 389 8.81 16.86 -4.04
CA ASN A 389 8.59 18.31 -4.09
C ASN A 389 9.73 19.11 -4.73
N LEU A 390 10.73 18.46 -5.36
CA LEU A 390 11.83 19.15 -6.04
C LEU A 390 11.31 19.87 -7.28
N GLU A 391 11.26 21.19 -7.22
CA GLU A 391 10.75 22.06 -8.28
C GLU A 391 11.88 22.54 -9.21
N LYS A 392 13.09 22.70 -8.67
CA LYS A 392 14.20 23.35 -9.38
C LYS A 392 15.58 22.80 -9.01
N ILE A 393 16.42 22.68 -10.04
CA ILE A 393 17.86 22.45 -9.92
C ILE A 393 18.58 23.63 -10.59
N THR A 394 19.77 23.99 -10.12
CA THR A 394 20.61 25.04 -10.73
C THR A 394 22.06 24.61 -10.67
N PHE A 395 22.68 24.51 -11.84
CA PHE A 395 24.06 24.10 -12.02
C PHE A 395 24.96 25.33 -12.14
N ASN A 396 25.78 25.62 -11.12
CA ASN A 396 26.72 26.74 -11.16
C ASN A 396 28.07 26.38 -11.80
N GLY A 397 28.31 25.08 -12.06
CA GLY A 397 29.57 24.55 -12.59
C GLY A 397 29.38 23.83 -13.92
N GLU A 398 30.52 23.56 -14.56
CA GLU A 398 30.63 22.76 -15.78
C GLU A 398 30.39 21.26 -15.50
N VAL A 399 29.16 20.87 -15.18
CA VAL A 399 28.78 19.45 -15.03
C VAL A 399 28.97 18.75 -16.38
N GLU A 400 29.65 17.61 -16.38
CA GLU A 400 29.98 16.80 -17.57
C GLU A 400 29.10 15.54 -17.69
N GLU A 401 28.64 15.00 -16.55
CA GLU A 401 27.90 13.73 -16.48
C GLU A 401 26.74 13.77 -15.48
N ILE A 402 25.61 13.13 -15.84
CA ILE A 402 24.45 12.92 -14.96
C ILE A 402 24.12 11.42 -14.91
N ASN A 403 24.47 10.76 -13.81
CA ASN A 403 24.37 9.31 -13.67
C ASN A 403 22.95 8.78 -13.44
N SER A 404 22.83 7.46 -13.53
CA SER A 404 21.55 6.75 -13.50
C SER A 404 20.68 7.14 -12.31
N TYR A 405 19.39 7.29 -12.59
CA TYR A 405 18.33 7.61 -11.62
C TYR A 405 18.47 8.92 -10.82
N ALA A 406 19.40 9.82 -11.18
CA ALA A 406 19.77 11.01 -10.39
C ALA A 406 18.58 11.82 -9.82
N TYR A 407 17.50 11.98 -10.60
CA TYR A 407 16.29 12.73 -10.23
C TYR A 407 14.99 11.96 -10.54
N THR A 408 15.03 10.62 -10.63
CA THR A 408 13.81 9.79 -10.76
C THR A 408 12.90 9.97 -9.54
N GLY A 409 11.58 10.02 -9.74
CA GLY A 409 10.61 10.22 -8.67
C GLY A 409 10.43 11.68 -8.21
N CYS A 410 11.19 12.63 -8.77
CA CYS A 410 11.01 14.07 -8.51
C CYS A 410 9.77 14.62 -9.23
N GLY A 411 8.57 14.30 -8.74
CA GLY A 411 7.29 14.54 -9.42
C GLY A 411 6.99 16.02 -9.73
N SER A 412 7.56 16.95 -8.96
CA SER A 412 7.41 18.40 -9.18
C SER A 412 8.48 19.01 -10.10
N LEU A 413 9.46 18.23 -10.58
CA LEU A 413 10.53 18.71 -11.46
C LEU A 413 10.01 18.73 -12.91
N ARG A 414 9.22 19.76 -13.23
CA ARG A 414 8.54 19.88 -14.53
C ARG A 414 9.47 20.24 -15.68
N VAL A 415 10.53 21.00 -15.41
CA VAL A 415 11.56 21.38 -16.39
C VAL A 415 12.93 21.40 -15.71
N ILE A 416 13.96 20.97 -16.43
CA ILE A 416 15.36 21.09 -16.02
C ILE A 416 16.18 21.69 -17.16
N GLU A 417 16.98 22.71 -16.85
CA GLU A 417 17.97 23.25 -17.78
C GLU A 417 19.27 22.46 -17.65
N ILE A 418 19.70 21.84 -18.75
CA ILE A 418 20.92 21.03 -18.81
C ILE A 418 22.05 21.86 -19.45
N PRO A 419 23.16 22.09 -18.72
CA PRO A 419 24.33 22.80 -19.25
C PRO A 419 24.90 22.12 -20.49
N ALA A 420 25.38 22.92 -21.44
CA ALA A 420 26.00 22.40 -22.67
C ALA A 420 27.34 21.67 -22.44
N SER A 421 27.87 21.65 -21.22
CA SER A 421 28.99 20.82 -20.79
C SER A 421 28.60 19.36 -20.52
N VAL A 422 27.31 19.06 -20.27
CA VAL A 422 26.86 17.69 -20.01
C VAL A 422 26.89 16.90 -21.32
N VAL A 423 27.74 15.88 -21.35
CA VAL A 423 27.95 14.99 -22.51
C VAL A 423 27.50 13.56 -22.25
N THR A 424 27.45 13.14 -20.99
CA THR A 424 27.10 11.75 -20.60
C THR A 424 25.85 11.72 -19.71
N PHE A 425 24.97 10.75 -19.98
CA PHE A 425 23.79 10.45 -19.16
C PHE A 425 23.73 8.96 -18.85
N GLY A 426 23.42 8.61 -17.61
CA GLY A 426 23.07 7.24 -17.22
C GLY A 426 21.63 6.86 -17.57
N ASP A 427 21.16 5.76 -16.97
CA ASP A 427 19.81 5.25 -17.19
C ASP A 427 18.74 5.99 -16.37
N TYR A 428 17.68 6.41 -17.05
CA TYR A 428 16.49 7.07 -16.50
C TYR A 428 16.77 8.20 -15.45
N PRO A 429 17.72 9.12 -15.66
CA PRO A 429 18.06 10.18 -14.70
C PRO A 429 16.93 11.15 -14.38
N PHE A 430 15.87 11.21 -15.20
CA PHE A 430 14.70 12.09 -15.02
C PHE A 430 13.39 11.30 -15.17
N ASN A 431 12.27 11.89 -14.76
CA ASN A 431 10.94 11.32 -15.02
C ASN A 431 10.54 11.50 -16.49
N GLN A 432 9.73 10.58 -17.02
CA GLN A 432 9.18 10.67 -18.40
C GLN A 432 8.32 11.92 -18.67
N SER A 433 7.97 12.67 -17.62
CA SER A 433 7.23 13.94 -17.64
C SER A 433 8.11 15.20 -17.51
N THR A 434 9.43 15.05 -17.42
CA THR A 434 10.37 16.16 -17.23
C THR A 434 10.73 16.76 -18.58
N ILE A 435 10.48 18.06 -18.76
CA ILE A 435 10.90 18.80 -19.94
C ILE A 435 12.41 19.07 -19.85
N ILE A 436 13.17 18.61 -20.84
CA ILE A 436 14.60 18.85 -20.93
C ILE A 436 14.83 20.15 -21.69
N SER A 437 15.32 21.19 -21.00
CA SER A 437 15.74 22.43 -21.63
C SER A 437 17.26 22.41 -21.86
N GLY A 438 17.73 22.92 -23.00
CA GLY A 438 19.16 23.03 -23.25
C GLY A 438 19.52 23.60 -24.62
N LYS A 439 20.81 23.56 -24.95
CA LYS A 439 21.31 24.05 -26.24
C LYS A 439 20.98 23.07 -27.38
N LYS A 440 20.53 23.59 -28.52
CA LYS A 440 20.36 22.82 -29.77
C LYS A 440 21.69 22.18 -30.22
N GLY A 441 21.65 20.93 -30.64
CA GLY A 441 22.80 20.10 -30.98
C GLY A 441 23.57 19.51 -29.79
N SER A 442 23.09 19.68 -28.55
CA SER A 442 23.72 19.11 -27.36
C SER A 442 23.41 17.62 -27.15
N ALA A 443 24.17 16.97 -26.27
CA ALA A 443 23.85 15.63 -25.81
C ALA A 443 22.47 15.57 -25.11
N ALA A 444 22.00 16.66 -24.49
CA ALA A 444 20.68 16.74 -23.88
C ALA A 444 19.54 16.64 -24.91
N GLU A 445 19.69 17.28 -26.09
CA GLU A 445 18.72 17.13 -27.19
C GLU A 445 18.69 15.69 -27.73
N LYS A 446 19.87 15.08 -27.89
CA LYS A 446 20.01 13.69 -28.34
C LYS A 446 19.36 12.72 -27.35
N PHE A 447 19.74 12.81 -26.07
CA PHE A 447 19.21 11.98 -24.99
C PHE A 447 17.69 12.11 -24.87
N ALA A 448 17.15 13.32 -24.93
CA ALA A 448 15.71 13.54 -24.84
C ALA A 448 14.96 12.83 -25.97
N LYS A 449 15.43 12.95 -27.22
CA LYS A 449 14.86 12.25 -28.38
C LYS A 449 14.97 10.73 -28.26
N GLU A 450 16.11 10.21 -27.82
CA GLU A 450 16.36 8.77 -27.65
C GLU A 450 15.51 8.13 -26.54
N LYS A 451 15.11 8.89 -25.52
CA LYS A 451 14.25 8.42 -24.41
C LYS A 451 12.76 8.80 -24.56
N GLY A 452 12.39 9.57 -25.58
CA GLY A 452 11.01 10.02 -25.82
C GLY A 452 10.57 11.22 -24.96
N LEU A 453 11.52 11.94 -24.35
CA LEU A 453 11.27 13.12 -23.54
C LEU A 453 11.06 14.37 -24.39
N MET A 454 10.30 15.34 -23.87
CA MET A 454 10.21 16.66 -24.48
C MET A 454 11.55 17.41 -24.37
N PHE A 455 12.05 17.92 -25.48
CA PHE A 455 13.19 18.85 -25.52
C PHE A 455 12.75 20.27 -25.90
N VAL A 456 13.35 21.29 -25.27
CA VAL A 456 13.15 22.71 -25.61
C VAL A 456 14.47 23.48 -25.64
N ASP A 457 14.60 24.39 -26.59
CA ASP A 457 15.75 25.29 -26.76
C ASP A 457 15.32 26.77 -26.77
N GLU A 458 16.30 27.67 -26.88
CA GLU A 458 16.10 29.13 -26.96
C GLU A 458 15.19 29.61 -28.12
N SER A 459 14.93 28.76 -29.13
CA SER A 459 14.03 29.04 -30.25
C SER A 459 12.60 28.50 -30.03
N THR A 460 12.38 27.72 -28.97
CA THR A 460 11.08 27.14 -28.64
C THR A 460 10.16 28.22 -28.05
N LYS A 461 8.99 28.42 -28.64
CA LYS A 461 8.08 29.49 -28.23
C LYS A 461 7.47 29.18 -26.86
N LYS A 462 7.47 30.18 -25.97
CA LYS A 462 6.88 30.11 -24.63
C LYS A 462 6.02 31.34 -24.37
N SER A 463 4.85 31.15 -23.77
CA SER A 463 4.01 32.24 -23.24
C SER A 463 3.45 31.81 -21.89
N GLY A 464 3.71 32.60 -20.85
CA GLY A 464 3.52 32.19 -19.47
C GLY A 464 4.24 30.86 -19.15
N ASP A 465 3.48 29.90 -18.63
CA ASP A 465 3.97 28.55 -18.30
C ASP A 465 3.96 27.57 -19.48
N PHE A 466 3.38 27.94 -20.62
CA PHE A 466 3.14 27.06 -21.76
C PHE A 466 4.26 27.16 -22.81
N TYR A 467 4.85 26.04 -23.18
CA TYR A 467 5.61 25.87 -24.42
C TYR A 467 4.65 25.47 -25.54
N TYR A 468 4.80 26.07 -26.71
CA TYR A 468 3.87 25.89 -27.81
C TYR A 468 4.56 25.93 -29.18
N GLU A 469 3.91 25.35 -30.18
CA GLU A 469 4.28 25.49 -31.59
C GLU A 469 3.12 26.07 -32.41
N GLU A 470 3.44 26.60 -33.59
CA GLU A 470 2.43 27.08 -34.53
C GLU A 470 2.18 26.03 -35.60
N ILE A 471 0.90 25.78 -35.87
CA ILE A 471 0.41 24.85 -36.88
C ILE A 471 -0.54 25.60 -37.83
N GLU A 472 -0.90 25.00 -38.96
CA GLU A 472 -1.66 25.64 -40.05
C GLU A 472 -2.92 26.39 -39.57
N ASN A 473 -3.63 25.83 -38.59
CA ASN A 473 -4.90 26.36 -38.08
C ASN A 473 -4.80 27.03 -36.69
N GLY A 474 -3.60 27.34 -36.19
CA GLY A 474 -3.43 28.03 -34.90
C GLY A 474 -2.20 27.60 -34.11
N VAL A 475 -2.38 27.37 -32.81
CA VAL A 475 -1.34 26.98 -31.87
C VAL A 475 -1.62 25.61 -31.25
N ARG A 476 -0.57 24.79 -31.13
CA ARG A 476 -0.54 23.55 -30.34
C ARG A 476 0.30 23.78 -29.09
N ILE A 477 -0.24 23.50 -27.90
CA ILE A 477 0.55 23.45 -26.66
C ILE A 477 1.33 22.14 -26.64
N ILE A 478 2.66 22.20 -26.52
CA ILE A 478 3.55 21.02 -26.51
C ILE A 478 4.16 20.74 -25.14
N GLY A 479 4.08 21.67 -24.19
CA GLY A 479 4.55 21.46 -22.81
C GLY A 479 4.04 22.50 -21.83
N PHE A 480 3.97 22.15 -20.55
CA PHE A 480 3.54 23.04 -19.46
C PHE A 480 4.51 22.94 -18.28
N THR A 481 5.01 24.08 -17.81
CA THR A 481 6.11 24.15 -16.83
C THR A 481 5.68 24.32 -15.37
N SER A 482 4.41 24.61 -15.08
CA SER A 482 3.95 24.91 -13.72
C SER A 482 3.48 23.68 -12.93
N ASN A 483 3.46 23.85 -11.61
CA ASN A 483 3.00 22.91 -10.58
C ASN A 483 1.67 23.33 -9.93
N SER A 484 0.88 24.19 -10.59
CA SER A 484 -0.47 24.54 -10.12
C SER A 484 -1.37 23.31 -9.99
N SER A 485 -2.29 23.30 -9.01
CA SER A 485 -3.32 22.25 -8.96
C SER A 485 -4.54 22.54 -9.83
N GLU A 486 -4.76 23.83 -10.12
CA GLU A 486 -5.80 24.31 -11.02
C GLU A 486 -5.15 24.76 -12.33
N LEU A 487 -5.78 24.45 -13.46
CA LEU A 487 -5.33 24.84 -14.78
C LEU A 487 -6.52 25.26 -15.64
N THR A 488 -6.53 26.51 -16.10
CA THR A 488 -7.34 26.94 -17.25
C THR A 488 -6.43 27.04 -18.45
N ILE A 489 -6.71 26.26 -19.50
CA ILE A 489 -5.93 26.28 -20.73
C ILE A 489 -6.52 27.38 -21.61
N PRO A 490 -5.74 28.42 -21.99
CA PRO A 490 -6.30 29.64 -22.56
C PRO A 490 -6.75 29.46 -24.01
N ASP A 491 -7.78 30.19 -24.40
CA ASP A 491 -8.29 30.18 -25.78
C ASP A 491 -7.27 30.72 -26.80
N LYS A 492 -6.31 31.55 -26.35
CA LYS A 492 -5.26 32.16 -27.19
C LYS A 492 -3.89 32.19 -26.49
N LEU A 493 -2.82 32.03 -27.28
CA LEU A 493 -1.43 32.35 -26.91
C LEU A 493 -0.84 33.29 -27.97
N GLU A 494 -0.24 34.40 -27.54
CA GLU A 494 0.28 35.47 -28.43
C GLU A 494 -0.70 35.89 -29.54
N ASN A 495 -1.97 36.07 -29.17
CA ASN A 495 -3.12 36.41 -30.04
C ASN A 495 -3.56 35.33 -31.05
N LYS A 496 -2.90 34.17 -31.12
CA LYS A 496 -3.30 33.03 -31.96
C LYS A 496 -4.12 32.03 -31.16
N ASP A 497 -5.15 31.45 -31.79
CA ASP A 497 -6.06 30.50 -31.14
C ASP A 497 -5.35 29.18 -30.80
N VAL A 498 -5.56 28.68 -29.58
CA VAL A 498 -5.06 27.37 -29.13
C VAL A 498 -6.05 26.30 -29.58
N VAL A 499 -5.69 25.56 -30.62
CA VAL A 499 -6.60 24.57 -31.24
C VAL A 499 -6.30 23.13 -30.84
N GLU A 500 -5.11 22.87 -30.29
CA GLU A 500 -4.69 21.52 -29.90
C GLU A 500 -3.85 21.49 -28.62
N ILE A 501 -4.13 20.51 -27.77
CA ILE A 501 -3.21 20.06 -26.73
C ILE A 501 -2.38 18.92 -27.32
N GLY A 502 -1.08 19.14 -27.51
CA GLY A 502 -0.17 18.17 -28.11
C GLY A 502 0.12 16.96 -27.24
N ASN A 503 0.79 15.97 -27.84
CA ASN A 503 1.13 14.72 -27.19
C ASN A 503 1.96 14.96 -25.91
N SER A 504 1.61 14.27 -24.82
CA SER A 504 2.28 14.34 -23.51
C SER A 504 2.41 15.73 -22.85
N ALA A 505 1.79 16.80 -23.37
CA ALA A 505 2.08 18.19 -22.98
C ALA A 505 1.91 18.53 -21.47
N PHE A 506 1.01 17.82 -20.77
CA PHE A 506 0.77 17.92 -19.34
C PHE A 506 1.07 16.60 -18.59
N SER A 507 1.63 15.59 -19.27
CA SER A 507 1.86 14.24 -18.76
C SER A 507 2.66 14.24 -17.45
N GLY A 508 2.29 13.32 -16.56
CA GLY A 508 2.88 13.09 -15.25
C GLY A 508 2.78 14.25 -14.26
N ASN A 509 2.06 15.33 -14.57
CA ASN A 509 1.85 16.43 -13.65
C ASN A 509 0.89 16.01 -12.52
N SER A 510 1.46 15.36 -11.51
CA SER A 510 0.74 14.88 -10.33
C SER A 510 0.34 15.98 -9.34
N ASN A 511 0.59 17.26 -9.65
CA ASN A 511 0.07 18.38 -8.87
C ASN A 511 -1.33 18.83 -9.34
N LEU A 512 -1.66 18.64 -10.62
CA LEU A 512 -2.98 18.94 -11.18
C LEU A 512 -4.10 18.15 -10.50
N LYS A 513 -5.20 18.84 -10.21
CA LYS A 513 -6.47 18.33 -9.66
C LYS A 513 -7.66 18.68 -10.55
N THR A 514 -7.55 19.76 -11.31
CA THR A 514 -8.64 20.46 -11.97
C THR A 514 -8.10 21.07 -13.26
N VAL A 515 -8.72 20.73 -14.38
CA VAL A 515 -8.39 21.24 -15.72
C VAL A 515 -9.65 21.78 -16.37
N THR A 516 -9.61 23.01 -16.86
CA THR A 516 -10.62 23.60 -17.73
C THR A 516 -10.02 23.82 -19.11
N VAL A 517 -10.61 23.17 -20.11
CA VAL A 517 -10.15 23.19 -21.51
C VAL A 517 -10.75 24.42 -22.21
N GLY A 518 -9.91 25.26 -22.81
CA GLY A 518 -10.34 26.45 -23.56
C GLY A 518 -11.27 26.14 -24.74
N ASN A 519 -12.11 27.12 -25.10
CA ASN A 519 -13.20 27.01 -26.09
C ASN A 519 -12.72 26.78 -27.52
N SER A 520 -11.50 27.18 -27.85
CA SER A 520 -10.88 27.00 -29.17
C SER A 520 -10.26 25.62 -29.38
N ILE A 521 -10.16 24.78 -28.35
CA ILE A 521 -9.41 23.51 -28.40
C ILE A 521 -10.27 22.41 -29.02
N ILE A 522 -9.88 21.98 -30.23
CA ILE A 522 -10.58 20.99 -31.06
C ILE A 522 -10.03 19.58 -30.84
N VAL A 523 -8.79 19.45 -30.36
CA VAL A 523 -8.07 18.16 -30.21
C VAL A 523 -7.30 18.09 -28.88
N ILE A 524 -7.39 16.94 -28.21
CA ILE A 524 -6.48 16.51 -27.14
C ILE A 524 -5.63 15.35 -27.65
N GLY A 525 -4.31 15.49 -27.63
CA GLY A 525 -3.34 14.54 -28.16
C GLY A 525 -3.10 13.31 -27.29
N ASN A 526 -2.26 12.41 -27.80
CA ASN A 526 -1.93 11.15 -27.15
C ASN A 526 -1.12 11.39 -25.87
N ASN A 527 -1.45 10.68 -24.79
CA ASN A 527 -0.85 10.84 -23.46
C ASN A 527 -0.92 12.26 -22.85
N ALA A 528 -1.74 13.19 -23.38
CA ALA A 528 -1.72 14.61 -23.02
C ALA A 528 -1.71 14.90 -21.50
N PHE A 529 -2.49 14.17 -20.71
CA PHE A 529 -2.58 14.21 -19.25
C PHE A 529 -2.30 12.83 -18.60
N SER A 530 -1.59 11.94 -19.32
CA SER A 530 -1.27 10.59 -18.84
C SER A 530 -0.50 10.65 -17.51
N THR A 531 -0.85 9.81 -16.55
CA THR A 531 -0.32 9.75 -15.18
C THR A 531 -0.45 11.05 -14.35
N CYS A 532 -1.38 11.96 -14.69
CA CYS A 532 -1.83 13.03 -13.80
C CYS A 532 -2.68 12.48 -12.64
N ARG A 533 -2.07 11.70 -11.75
CA ARG A 533 -2.77 10.82 -10.79
C ARG A 533 -3.74 11.53 -9.83
N ASN A 534 -3.50 12.81 -9.53
CA ASN A 534 -4.34 13.63 -8.67
C ASN A 534 -5.46 14.41 -9.40
N LEU A 535 -5.57 14.29 -10.73
CA LEU A 535 -6.57 14.96 -11.57
C LEU A 535 -7.96 14.36 -11.31
N LYS A 536 -8.87 15.18 -10.77
CA LYS A 536 -10.23 14.80 -10.33
C LYS A 536 -11.34 15.24 -11.27
N ILE A 537 -11.16 16.40 -11.92
CA ILE A 537 -12.17 17.09 -12.74
C ILE A 537 -11.50 17.60 -14.02
N VAL A 538 -12.14 17.34 -15.16
CA VAL A 538 -11.78 17.93 -16.45
C VAL A 538 -13.05 18.52 -17.07
N ASN A 539 -13.08 19.86 -17.17
CA ASN A 539 -14.17 20.59 -17.81
C ASN A 539 -13.83 20.73 -19.31
N PHE A 540 -14.45 19.90 -20.15
CA PHE A 540 -14.28 19.95 -21.61
C PHE A 540 -15.09 21.09 -22.23
N ASN A 541 -14.58 21.66 -23.33
CA ASN A 541 -15.32 22.63 -24.13
C ASN A 541 -16.20 21.95 -25.19
N GLN A 542 -17.22 22.65 -25.70
CA GLN A 542 -18.20 22.08 -26.62
C GLN A 542 -17.73 21.89 -28.08
N ASN A 543 -16.54 22.36 -28.45
CA ASN A 543 -15.95 22.22 -29.79
C ASN A 543 -14.91 21.07 -29.89
N LEU A 544 -14.62 20.38 -28.78
CA LEU A 544 -13.67 19.27 -28.75
C LEU A 544 -14.17 18.09 -29.58
N SER A 545 -13.39 17.70 -30.60
CA SER A 545 -13.72 16.63 -31.56
C SER A 545 -12.96 15.31 -31.35
N LYS A 546 -11.80 15.37 -30.70
CA LYS A 546 -10.91 14.20 -30.54
C LYS A 546 -10.21 14.18 -29.18
N ILE A 547 -10.22 13.02 -28.55
CA ILE A 547 -9.33 12.65 -27.43
C ILE A 547 -8.40 11.54 -27.92
N GLY A 548 -7.09 11.73 -27.76
CA GLY A 548 -6.04 10.81 -28.22
C GLY A 548 -5.84 9.58 -27.36
N ASP A 549 -4.97 8.68 -27.83
CA ASP A 549 -4.65 7.43 -27.15
C ASP A 549 -3.98 7.70 -25.79
N SER A 550 -4.43 7.03 -24.74
CA SER A 550 -3.94 7.18 -23.35
C SER A 550 -4.00 8.63 -22.81
N ALA A 551 -4.83 9.51 -23.39
CA ALA A 551 -4.85 10.94 -23.07
C ALA A 551 -5.03 11.26 -21.58
N PHE A 552 -5.81 10.48 -20.83
CA PHE A 552 -5.99 10.57 -19.38
C PHE A 552 -5.59 9.26 -18.67
N PHE A 553 -4.80 8.40 -19.31
CA PHE A 553 -4.38 7.12 -18.73
C PHE A 553 -3.80 7.30 -17.32
N GLU A 554 -4.16 6.44 -16.38
CA GLU A 554 -3.74 6.54 -14.97
C GLU A 554 -4.08 7.88 -14.25
N CYS A 555 -5.12 8.62 -14.69
CA CYS A 555 -5.75 9.67 -13.88
C CYS A 555 -6.59 9.04 -12.74
N ARG A 556 -5.91 8.40 -11.79
CA ARG A 556 -6.48 7.49 -10.77
C ARG A 556 -7.57 8.10 -9.87
N THR A 557 -7.70 9.43 -9.81
CA THR A 557 -8.68 10.14 -8.96
C THR A 557 -9.79 10.88 -9.73
N LEU A 558 -9.85 10.71 -11.06
CA LEU A 558 -10.84 11.30 -11.95
C LEU A 558 -12.24 10.70 -11.66
N LYS A 559 -13.18 11.46 -11.10
CA LYS A 559 -14.45 10.90 -10.58
C LYS A 559 -15.52 10.61 -11.65
N SER A 560 -15.75 11.57 -12.55
CA SER A 560 -16.76 11.46 -13.62
C SER A 560 -16.31 12.26 -14.83
N ILE A 561 -16.70 11.80 -16.01
CA ILE A 561 -16.47 12.47 -17.28
C ILE A 561 -17.78 12.57 -18.04
N THR A 562 -18.11 13.78 -18.49
CA THR A 562 -19.17 14.05 -19.47
C THR A 562 -18.50 14.62 -20.70
N LEU A 563 -18.63 13.93 -21.84
CA LEU A 563 -18.01 14.33 -23.09
C LEU A 563 -18.93 15.30 -23.88
N PRO A 564 -18.37 16.27 -24.62
CA PRO A 564 -19.15 17.25 -25.38
C PRO A 564 -19.71 16.65 -26.68
N GLU A 565 -20.88 17.13 -27.13
CA GLU A 565 -21.62 16.63 -28.29
C GLU A 565 -20.80 16.54 -29.60
N ASN A 566 -19.84 17.45 -29.78
CA ASN A 566 -18.98 17.47 -30.95
C ASN A 566 -17.85 16.44 -30.92
N ILE A 567 -17.68 15.65 -29.85
CA ILE A 567 -16.71 14.55 -29.81
C ILE A 567 -17.02 13.54 -30.92
N LYS A 568 -16.00 13.13 -31.68
CA LYS A 568 -16.11 12.14 -32.77
C LYS A 568 -15.23 10.92 -32.52
N THR A 569 -14.08 11.10 -31.89
CA THR A 569 -13.12 10.01 -31.66
C THR A 569 -12.56 9.99 -30.24
N ILE A 570 -12.53 8.79 -29.65
CA ILE A 570 -11.85 8.48 -28.38
C ILE A 570 -10.75 7.45 -28.67
N GLY A 571 -9.51 7.81 -28.34
CA GLY A 571 -8.34 6.96 -28.56
C GLY A 571 -8.24 5.77 -27.61
N LYS A 572 -7.34 4.84 -27.96
CA LYS A 572 -7.07 3.62 -27.20
C LYS A 572 -6.66 3.94 -25.76
N ASP A 573 -7.28 3.26 -24.80
CA ASP A 573 -7.02 3.40 -23.37
C ASP A 573 -7.06 4.87 -22.87
N ALA A 574 -7.81 5.76 -23.54
CA ALA A 574 -7.86 7.19 -23.20
C ALA A 574 -8.22 7.47 -21.73
N PHE A 575 -9.02 6.60 -21.11
CA PHE A 575 -9.35 6.63 -19.67
C PHE A 575 -8.91 5.34 -18.94
N GLY A 576 -7.95 4.60 -19.49
CA GLY A 576 -7.44 3.36 -18.90
C GLY A 576 -6.77 3.60 -17.54
N GLY A 577 -7.03 2.74 -16.55
CA GLY A 577 -6.48 2.87 -15.20
C GLY A 577 -6.96 4.09 -14.39
N CYS A 578 -8.02 4.78 -14.84
CA CYS A 578 -8.68 5.86 -14.10
C CYS A 578 -9.55 5.30 -12.96
N ASN A 579 -8.97 4.57 -12.00
CA ASN A 579 -9.72 3.70 -11.07
C ASN A 579 -10.80 4.40 -10.22
N GLY A 580 -10.72 5.72 -10.02
CA GLY A 580 -11.75 6.54 -9.36
C GLY A 580 -12.96 6.89 -10.23
N LEU A 581 -12.96 6.55 -11.52
CA LEU A 581 -14.00 6.90 -12.48
C LEU A 581 -15.25 6.05 -12.27
N LYS A 582 -16.34 6.69 -11.82
CA LYS A 582 -17.66 6.07 -11.59
C LYS A 582 -18.58 6.20 -12.83
N LYS A 583 -18.57 7.35 -13.51
CA LYS A 583 -19.37 7.60 -14.73
C LYS A 583 -18.51 8.11 -15.90
N LEU A 584 -18.72 7.53 -17.08
CA LEU A 584 -18.25 8.04 -18.37
C LEU A 584 -19.46 8.22 -19.29
N GLU A 585 -19.84 9.47 -19.54
CA GLU A 585 -21.02 9.85 -20.31
C GLU A 585 -20.60 10.24 -21.73
N ILE A 586 -21.08 9.49 -22.72
CA ILE A 586 -20.67 9.54 -24.13
C ILE A 586 -21.89 9.89 -25.00
N PRO A 587 -21.85 11.02 -25.75
CA PRO A 587 -22.98 11.46 -26.55
C PRO A 587 -23.18 10.64 -27.83
N GLU A 588 -24.39 10.67 -28.38
CA GLU A 588 -24.78 9.98 -29.62
C GLU A 588 -23.88 10.33 -30.82
N GLY A 589 -23.32 11.55 -30.84
CA GLY A 589 -22.48 12.04 -31.94
C GLY A 589 -21.11 11.36 -32.10
N ILE A 590 -20.73 10.41 -31.25
CA ILE A 590 -19.45 9.68 -31.31
C ILE A 590 -19.37 8.78 -32.58
N GLN A 591 -18.20 8.69 -33.20
CA GLN A 591 -17.98 7.93 -34.44
C GLN A 591 -17.05 6.71 -34.27
N SER A 592 -16.13 6.73 -33.31
CA SER A 592 -15.34 5.55 -32.94
C SER A 592 -14.71 5.63 -31.54
N ILE A 593 -14.58 4.46 -30.91
CA ILE A 593 -13.92 4.28 -29.60
C ILE A 593 -12.85 3.19 -29.75
N SER A 594 -11.58 3.60 -29.89
CA SER A 594 -10.46 2.68 -30.17
C SER A 594 -10.04 1.87 -28.93
N CYS A 595 -9.66 0.60 -29.12
CA CYS A 595 -9.47 -0.34 -28.00
C CYS A 595 -8.79 -1.68 -28.38
N GLU A 596 -7.49 -1.65 -28.70
CA GLU A 596 -6.70 -2.86 -29.01
C GLU A 596 -5.93 -3.43 -27.79
N GLY A 597 -6.24 -4.66 -27.38
CA GLY A 597 -5.46 -5.42 -26.37
C GLY A 597 -6.06 -5.43 -24.97
N TYR A 598 -5.23 -5.67 -23.95
CA TYR A 598 -5.63 -5.74 -22.53
C TYR A 598 -6.05 -4.36 -22.00
N THR A 599 -7.30 -3.97 -22.23
CA THR A 599 -7.84 -2.69 -21.77
C THR A 599 -7.81 -2.61 -20.25
N TYR A 600 -7.20 -1.56 -19.69
CA TYR A 600 -7.24 -1.28 -18.26
C TYR A 600 -8.58 -0.64 -17.87
N LYS A 601 -9.67 -1.41 -17.95
CA LYS A 601 -11.02 -1.01 -17.53
C LYS A 601 -10.96 -0.43 -16.11
N PRO A 602 -11.41 0.82 -15.88
CA PRO A 602 -11.65 1.31 -14.52
C PRO A 602 -12.73 0.42 -13.91
N LEU A 603 -12.44 -0.19 -12.75
CA LEU A 603 -13.28 -1.24 -12.15
C LEU A 603 -14.74 -0.81 -11.94
N ASN A 604 -14.99 0.49 -11.84
CA ASN A 604 -16.24 1.10 -11.38
C ASN A 604 -16.95 1.95 -12.46
N ALA A 605 -16.33 2.13 -13.64
CA ALA A 605 -16.83 3.05 -14.64
C ALA A 605 -18.03 2.48 -15.38
N HIS A 606 -19.19 3.10 -15.15
CA HIS A 606 -20.40 2.88 -15.91
C HIS A 606 -20.42 3.83 -17.11
N ILE A 607 -20.72 3.30 -18.29
CA ILE A 607 -20.93 4.08 -19.50
C ILE A 607 -22.39 4.51 -19.54
N VAL A 608 -22.61 5.82 -19.63
CA VAL A 608 -23.93 6.41 -19.86
C VAL A 608 -23.96 6.93 -21.29
N GLY A 609 -25.00 6.57 -22.04
CA GLY A 609 -25.15 6.99 -23.42
C GLY A 609 -26.46 6.47 -24.02
N LYS A 610 -26.71 6.80 -25.28
CA LYS A 610 -27.95 6.42 -25.97
C LYS A 610 -27.90 4.97 -26.47
N GLU A 611 -29.01 4.25 -26.35
CA GLU A 611 -29.16 2.89 -26.89
C GLU A 611 -28.96 2.84 -28.41
N GLY A 612 -28.40 1.75 -28.93
CA GLY A 612 -28.12 1.56 -30.36
C GLY A 612 -26.93 2.36 -30.90
N THR A 613 -26.15 3.04 -30.04
CA THR A 613 -24.96 3.81 -30.45
C THR A 613 -23.65 3.03 -30.28
N GLU A 614 -22.58 3.56 -30.86
CA GLU A 614 -21.21 3.04 -30.68
C GLU A 614 -20.77 2.98 -29.20
N ALA A 615 -21.30 3.86 -28.33
CA ALA A 615 -21.05 3.81 -26.89
C ALA A 615 -21.62 2.54 -26.24
N GLU A 616 -22.82 2.12 -26.65
CA GLU A 616 -23.44 0.87 -26.20
C GLU A 616 -22.71 -0.34 -26.81
N ALA A 617 -22.36 -0.29 -28.10
CA ALA A 617 -21.64 -1.36 -28.78
C ALA A 617 -20.27 -1.62 -28.15
N PHE A 618 -19.49 -0.57 -27.89
CA PHE A 618 -18.23 -0.62 -27.17
C PHE A 618 -18.39 -1.19 -25.75
N ALA A 619 -19.40 -0.74 -25.01
CA ALA A 619 -19.65 -1.22 -23.65
C ALA A 619 -19.94 -2.72 -23.62
N LYS A 620 -20.77 -3.21 -24.55
CA LYS A 620 -21.09 -4.64 -24.72
C LYS A 620 -19.85 -5.45 -25.12
N ASP A 621 -19.09 -5.01 -26.13
CA ASP A 621 -17.88 -5.70 -26.61
C ASP A 621 -16.78 -5.81 -25.54
N LYS A 622 -16.62 -4.79 -24.68
CA LYS A 622 -15.60 -4.77 -23.62
C LYS A 622 -16.11 -5.20 -22.23
N GLY A 623 -17.38 -5.59 -22.09
CA GLY A 623 -17.98 -5.93 -20.80
C GLY A 623 -17.93 -4.79 -19.78
N TRP A 624 -18.09 -3.54 -20.23
CA TRP A 624 -18.32 -2.39 -19.33
C TRP A 624 -19.81 -2.30 -19.02
N PRO A 625 -20.21 -1.96 -17.78
CA PRO A 625 -21.59 -1.65 -17.49
C PRO A 625 -22.08 -0.49 -18.38
N PHE A 626 -23.24 -0.69 -19.01
CA PHE A 626 -23.92 0.33 -19.82
C PHE A 626 -25.26 0.66 -19.20
N VAL A 627 -25.62 1.93 -19.19
CA VAL A 627 -26.92 2.43 -18.75
C VAL A 627 -27.40 3.49 -19.74
N SER A 628 -28.67 3.43 -20.16
CA SER A 628 -29.21 4.42 -21.10
C SER A 628 -29.23 5.82 -20.47
N ASP A 629 -28.94 6.83 -21.28
CA ASP A 629 -29.23 8.25 -21.07
C ASP A 629 -30.68 8.53 -20.62
N THR A 630 -31.63 7.65 -20.96
CA THR A 630 -33.04 7.72 -20.53
C THR A 630 -33.36 6.94 -19.24
N THR A 631 -32.39 6.22 -18.66
CA THR A 631 -32.60 5.43 -17.44
C THR A 631 -32.93 6.35 -16.25
N PRO A 632 -33.95 6.03 -15.43
CA PRO A 632 -34.29 6.84 -14.26
C PRO A 632 -33.08 7.11 -13.35
N ASN A 633 -32.83 8.39 -13.11
CA ASN A 633 -31.84 8.89 -12.17
C ASN A 633 -32.51 9.72 -11.09
N GLU A 634 -32.09 9.53 -9.84
CA GLU A 634 -32.42 10.41 -8.73
C GLU A 634 -31.19 10.52 -7.82
N ASN A 635 -30.71 11.73 -7.54
CA ASN A 635 -29.56 12.00 -6.67
C ASN A 635 -28.29 11.20 -7.04
N ASP A 636 -27.94 11.13 -8.33
CA ASP A 636 -26.82 10.35 -8.90
C ASP A 636 -26.94 8.81 -8.74
N TYR A 637 -28.08 8.29 -8.28
CA TYR A 637 -28.40 6.86 -8.37
C TYR A 637 -29.19 6.58 -9.65
N TYR A 638 -28.67 5.70 -10.50
CA TYR A 638 -29.39 5.16 -11.64
C TYR A 638 -30.12 3.88 -11.20
N TYR A 639 -31.40 3.75 -11.56
CA TYR A 639 -32.26 2.66 -11.08
C TYR A 639 -33.27 2.20 -12.12
N GLU A 640 -33.71 0.95 -11.99
CA GLU A 640 -34.81 0.39 -12.77
C GLU A 640 -35.98 -0.03 -11.88
N SER A 641 -37.18 -0.12 -12.47
CA SER A 641 -38.35 -0.68 -11.78
C SER A 641 -38.33 -2.20 -11.85
N VAL A 642 -38.40 -2.83 -10.69
CA VAL A 642 -38.56 -4.29 -10.53
C VAL A 642 -39.87 -4.58 -9.79
N ASP A 643 -40.21 -5.85 -9.61
CA ASP A 643 -41.36 -6.25 -8.80
C ASP A 643 -41.25 -5.71 -7.37
N ASP A 644 -42.37 -5.23 -6.83
CA ASP A 644 -42.51 -4.60 -5.50
C ASP A 644 -41.63 -3.37 -5.20
N GLY A 645 -40.80 -2.87 -6.13
CA GLY A 645 -39.92 -1.72 -5.85
C GLY A 645 -39.04 -1.23 -7.00
N VAL A 646 -37.81 -0.86 -6.66
CA VAL A 646 -36.73 -0.49 -7.58
C VAL A 646 -35.42 -1.17 -7.23
N LYS A 647 -34.60 -1.38 -8.26
CA LYS A 647 -33.23 -1.89 -8.19
C LYS A 647 -32.26 -0.76 -8.45
N ILE A 648 -31.27 -0.55 -7.58
CA ILE A 648 -30.17 0.38 -7.87
C ILE A 648 -29.21 -0.33 -8.82
N LEU A 649 -28.99 0.28 -10.00
CA LEU A 649 -28.03 -0.21 -10.99
C LEU A 649 -26.62 0.26 -10.63
N PHE A 650 -26.43 1.56 -10.40
CA PHE A 650 -25.18 2.12 -9.88
C PHE A 650 -25.34 3.52 -9.28
N SER A 651 -24.34 3.96 -8.49
CA SER A 651 -24.17 5.37 -8.11
C SER A 651 -23.05 6.04 -8.91
N ALA A 652 -23.38 7.12 -9.60
CA ALA A 652 -22.42 7.89 -10.41
C ALA A 652 -21.53 8.79 -9.55
N ASN A 653 -22.05 9.39 -8.49
CA ASN A 653 -21.30 10.34 -7.64
C ASN A 653 -22.01 10.65 -6.31
N SER A 654 -22.56 9.65 -5.60
CA SER A 654 -23.16 9.88 -4.28
C SER A 654 -22.26 10.68 -3.35
N VAL A 655 -22.62 11.94 -3.07
CA VAL A 655 -22.10 12.71 -1.93
C VAL A 655 -22.84 12.35 -0.63
N ASN A 656 -23.85 11.50 -0.72
CA ASN A 656 -24.57 10.96 0.42
C ASN A 656 -23.79 9.81 1.06
N LYS A 657 -23.84 9.74 2.38
CA LYS A 657 -23.18 8.70 3.18
C LYS A 657 -24.02 7.43 3.33
N ASP A 658 -25.32 7.55 3.07
CA ASP A 658 -26.33 6.54 3.33
C ASP A 658 -26.92 6.02 2.01
N VAL A 659 -27.03 4.69 1.86
CA VAL A 659 -27.74 4.09 0.73
C VAL A 659 -29.23 4.44 0.79
N PRO A 660 -29.85 4.96 -0.29
CA PRO A 660 -31.25 5.40 -0.27
C PRO A 660 -32.21 4.23 -0.04
N GLN A 661 -33.25 4.46 0.75
CA GLN A 661 -34.28 3.47 1.05
C GLN A 661 -35.42 3.45 0.01
N SER A 662 -35.47 4.47 -0.85
CA SER A 662 -36.47 4.66 -1.90
C SER A 662 -35.93 5.55 -3.01
N LEU A 663 -36.29 5.26 -4.26
CA LEU A 663 -36.05 6.11 -5.44
C LEU A 663 -37.31 6.07 -6.32
N GLY A 664 -37.61 7.17 -7.01
CA GLY A 664 -38.82 7.29 -7.85
C GLY A 664 -40.13 7.15 -7.08
N GLY A 665 -40.11 7.41 -5.76
CA GLY A 665 -41.24 7.17 -4.85
C GLY A 665 -41.53 5.70 -4.52
N LYS A 666 -40.69 4.75 -4.98
CA LYS A 666 -40.77 3.31 -4.69
C LYS A 666 -39.70 2.88 -3.70
N PRO A 667 -39.90 1.82 -2.89
CA PRO A 667 -38.86 1.28 -2.02
C PRO A 667 -37.73 0.65 -2.84
N VAL A 668 -36.48 0.80 -2.38
CA VAL A 668 -35.36 0.03 -2.92
C VAL A 668 -35.44 -1.40 -2.38
N VAL A 669 -35.46 -2.38 -3.28
CA VAL A 669 -35.62 -3.81 -2.96
C VAL A 669 -34.44 -4.67 -3.44
N GLU A 670 -33.59 -4.15 -4.31
CA GLU A 670 -32.39 -4.83 -4.81
C GLU A 670 -31.23 -3.84 -5.00
N ILE A 671 -30.02 -4.29 -4.66
CA ILE A 671 -28.76 -3.61 -4.99
C ILE A 671 -28.07 -4.43 -6.08
N GLY A 672 -27.95 -3.85 -7.27
CA GLY A 672 -27.37 -4.50 -8.44
C GLY A 672 -25.87 -4.76 -8.33
N ASP A 673 -25.38 -5.56 -9.27
CA ASP A 673 -23.99 -6.01 -9.31
C ASP A 673 -23.03 -4.83 -9.46
N SER A 674 -22.04 -4.74 -8.57
CA SER A 674 -21.09 -3.62 -8.50
C SER A 674 -21.67 -2.21 -8.31
N ALA A 675 -22.95 -2.06 -7.92
CA ALA A 675 -23.66 -0.77 -7.89
C ALA A 675 -22.99 0.34 -7.05
N PHE A 676 -22.24 -0.03 -6.00
CA PHE A 676 -21.46 0.83 -5.13
C PHE A 676 -19.98 0.37 -5.04
N ALA A 677 -19.48 -0.28 -6.09
CA ALA A 677 -18.11 -0.77 -6.16
C ALA A 677 -17.09 0.38 -5.99
N TYR A 678 -16.22 0.20 -5.00
CA TYR A 678 -15.20 1.11 -4.52
C TYR A 678 -15.74 2.53 -4.27
N ASP A 679 -17.01 2.63 -3.83
CA ASP A 679 -17.54 3.92 -3.41
C ASP A 679 -16.87 4.37 -2.10
N ASN A 680 -16.12 5.46 -2.19
CA ASN A 680 -15.34 6.07 -1.11
C ASN A 680 -16.11 7.18 -0.37
N ASP A 681 -17.35 7.47 -0.77
CA ASP A 681 -18.17 8.54 -0.23
C ASP A 681 -19.27 7.99 0.72
N ILE A 682 -19.69 6.72 0.54
CA ILE A 682 -20.65 6.03 1.42
C ILE A 682 -20.01 5.53 2.73
N GLU A 683 -20.76 5.57 3.83
CA GLU A 683 -20.33 5.11 5.15
C GLU A 683 -21.33 4.15 5.82
N ASN A 684 -22.63 4.21 5.48
CA ASN A 684 -23.69 3.44 6.13
C ASN A 684 -24.63 2.76 5.11
N PHE A 685 -25.10 1.57 5.44
CA PHE A 685 -26.15 0.86 4.71
C PHE A 685 -27.15 0.23 5.70
N GLU A 686 -28.35 0.80 5.79
CA GLU A 686 -29.51 0.07 6.31
C GLU A 686 -30.20 -0.64 5.14
N SER A 687 -30.54 -1.92 5.25
CA SER A 687 -31.14 -2.65 4.11
C SER A 687 -32.63 -2.34 3.94
N GLY A 688 -33.38 -2.19 5.04
CA GLY A 688 -34.76 -1.69 5.05
C GLY A 688 -35.77 -2.56 4.30
N ASN A 689 -35.90 -2.37 2.99
CA ASN A 689 -36.71 -3.19 2.09
C ASN A 689 -35.88 -4.05 1.12
N VAL A 690 -34.55 -3.93 1.12
CA VAL A 690 -33.63 -4.68 0.26
C VAL A 690 -33.66 -6.17 0.61
N ARG A 691 -34.07 -6.95 -0.39
CA ARG A 691 -34.14 -8.42 -0.40
C ARG A 691 -32.85 -9.02 -0.95
N PHE A 692 -32.31 -8.44 -2.02
CA PHE A 692 -31.17 -8.97 -2.76
C PHE A 692 -30.02 -7.96 -2.79
N ILE A 693 -28.81 -8.43 -2.45
CA ILE A 693 -27.57 -7.64 -2.54
C ILE A 693 -26.63 -8.42 -3.46
N ASN A 694 -26.49 -7.99 -4.71
CA ASN A 694 -25.90 -8.83 -5.76
C ASN A 694 -24.35 -8.84 -5.72
N ALA A 695 -23.72 -9.47 -6.72
CA ALA A 695 -22.28 -9.72 -6.69
C ALA A 695 -21.46 -8.43 -6.74
N ASN A 696 -20.42 -8.35 -5.92
CA ASN A 696 -19.54 -7.18 -5.78
C ASN A 696 -20.26 -5.86 -5.40
N ALA A 697 -21.53 -5.88 -4.99
CA ALA A 697 -22.38 -4.70 -4.80
C ALA A 697 -21.72 -3.51 -4.07
N PHE A 698 -20.91 -3.78 -3.04
CA PHE A 698 -20.19 -2.80 -2.22
C PHE A 698 -18.68 -3.07 -2.14
N VAL A 699 -18.10 -3.82 -3.09
CA VAL A 699 -16.69 -4.25 -3.04
C VAL A 699 -15.74 -3.06 -2.88
N GLY A 700 -14.81 -3.10 -1.92
CA GLY A 700 -13.82 -2.05 -1.69
C GLY A 700 -14.37 -0.70 -1.21
N SER A 701 -15.67 -0.62 -0.85
CA SER A 701 -16.31 0.61 -0.38
C SER A 701 -15.88 1.01 1.04
N THR A 702 -16.17 2.26 1.43
CA THR A 702 -15.86 2.82 2.75
C THR A 702 -16.91 2.52 3.85
N LEU A 703 -17.81 1.54 3.62
CA LEU A 703 -18.84 1.15 4.57
C LEU A 703 -18.28 0.78 5.96
N LYS A 704 -18.91 1.33 6.99
CA LYS A 704 -18.58 1.17 8.42
C LYS A 704 -19.70 0.50 9.19
N ASN A 705 -20.93 0.97 8.94
CA ASN A 705 -22.14 0.55 9.64
C ASN A 705 -23.08 -0.13 8.64
N ILE A 706 -23.26 -1.44 8.75
CA ILE A 706 -24.22 -2.20 7.95
C ILE A 706 -25.28 -2.78 8.90
N LYS A 707 -26.55 -2.53 8.57
CA LYS A 707 -27.71 -2.97 9.35
C LYS A 707 -28.71 -3.64 8.41
N LEU A 708 -28.58 -4.95 8.31
CA LEU A 708 -29.49 -5.78 7.54
C LEU A 708 -30.81 -5.97 8.31
N SER A 709 -31.89 -6.19 7.57
CA SER A 709 -33.24 -6.40 8.09
C SER A 709 -33.70 -7.83 7.79
N GLU A 710 -34.72 -8.32 8.50
CA GLU A 710 -35.36 -9.64 8.25
C GLU A 710 -36.17 -9.69 6.93
N LYS A 711 -35.83 -8.84 5.96
CA LYS A 711 -36.23 -8.93 4.55
C LYS A 711 -35.06 -9.30 3.62
N THR A 712 -33.82 -9.21 4.07
CA THR A 712 -32.64 -9.50 3.25
C THR A 712 -32.47 -11.01 3.12
N GLU A 713 -32.78 -11.51 1.93
CA GLU A 713 -32.85 -12.92 1.58
C GLU A 713 -31.51 -13.47 1.09
N ASP A 714 -30.76 -12.72 0.27
CA ASP A 714 -29.57 -13.23 -0.39
C ASP A 714 -28.45 -12.17 -0.46
N ILE A 715 -27.20 -12.59 -0.18
CA ILE A 715 -25.99 -11.76 -0.27
C ILE A 715 -25.01 -12.42 -1.25
N GLY A 716 -24.79 -11.79 -2.40
CA GLY A 716 -24.05 -12.35 -3.53
C GLY A 716 -22.53 -12.43 -3.35
N ASP A 717 -21.90 -13.08 -4.32
CA ASP A 717 -20.45 -13.32 -4.34
C ASP A 717 -19.67 -12.00 -4.26
N TYR A 718 -18.71 -11.92 -3.34
CA TYR A 718 -17.87 -10.75 -3.07
C TYR A 718 -18.61 -9.45 -2.70
N ALA A 719 -19.91 -9.50 -2.35
CA ALA A 719 -20.76 -8.33 -2.14
C ALA A 719 -20.16 -7.24 -1.24
N PHE A 720 -19.47 -7.60 -0.15
CA PHE A 720 -18.78 -6.70 0.78
C PHE A 720 -17.27 -6.93 0.85
N ARG A 721 -16.68 -7.60 -0.15
CA ARG A 721 -15.22 -7.84 -0.22
C ARG A 721 -14.45 -6.52 -0.08
N ASP A 722 -13.27 -6.54 0.54
CA ASP A 722 -12.40 -5.37 0.76
C ASP A 722 -13.01 -4.20 1.58
N CYS A 723 -14.17 -4.36 2.25
CA CYS A 723 -14.78 -3.35 3.15
C CYS A 723 -13.99 -3.15 4.47
N LYS A 724 -12.76 -2.62 4.36
CA LYS A 724 -11.74 -2.47 5.43
C LYS A 724 -12.09 -1.46 6.54
N ALA A 725 -13.30 -0.92 6.53
CA ALA A 725 -13.84 -0.06 7.58
C ALA A 725 -14.99 -0.72 8.38
N LEU A 726 -15.53 -1.85 7.91
CA LEU A 726 -16.54 -2.64 8.61
C LEU A 726 -15.95 -3.30 9.86
N THR A 727 -16.67 -3.23 10.98
CA THR A 727 -16.21 -3.75 12.28
C THR A 727 -17.09 -4.84 12.87
N ALA A 728 -18.39 -4.84 12.57
CA ALA A 728 -19.33 -5.88 12.96
C ALA A 728 -20.39 -6.08 11.88
N ILE A 729 -20.93 -7.29 11.76
CA ILE A 729 -22.12 -7.58 10.94
C ILE A 729 -23.05 -8.55 11.67
N LYS A 730 -24.36 -8.28 11.59
CA LYS A 730 -25.41 -9.27 11.91
C LYS A 730 -26.13 -9.63 10.62
N ILE A 731 -26.02 -10.90 10.25
CA ILE A 731 -26.79 -11.50 9.15
C ILE A 731 -28.17 -11.92 9.73
N PRO A 732 -29.29 -11.53 9.10
CA PRO A 732 -30.64 -11.81 9.59
C PRO A 732 -31.04 -13.27 9.34
N ASN A 733 -32.07 -13.74 10.04
CA ASN A 733 -32.59 -15.11 9.86
C ASN A 733 -33.28 -15.29 8.50
N SER A 734 -33.66 -14.21 7.81
CA SER A 734 -34.15 -14.24 6.43
C SER A 734 -33.08 -14.64 5.40
N THR A 735 -31.79 -14.51 5.70
CA THR A 735 -30.73 -14.76 4.71
C THR A 735 -30.50 -16.25 4.48
N LYS A 736 -30.77 -16.71 3.26
CA LYS A 736 -30.64 -18.11 2.82
C LYS A 736 -29.21 -18.42 2.40
N GLU A 737 -28.60 -17.51 1.65
CA GLU A 737 -27.32 -17.72 0.98
C GLU A 737 -26.31 -16.59 1.24
N LEU A 738 -25.08 -16.99 1.54
CA LEU A 738 -23.90 -16.11 1.52
C LEU A 738 -23.01 -16.51 0.34
N GLY A 739 -22.66 -15.53 -0.48
CA GLY A 739 -21.82 -15.70 -1.66
C GLY A 739 -20.36 -16.00 -1.37
N VAL A 740 -19.69 -16.55 -2.39
CA VAL A 740 -18.25 -16.83 -2.40
C VAL A 740 -17.53 -15.52 -2.08
N GLY A 741 -16.70 -15.52 -1.04
CA GLY A 741 -15.95 -14.33 -0.64
C GLY A 741 -16.78 -13.12 -0.20
N ALA A 742 -18.03 -13.27 0.24
CA ALA A 742 -18.92 -12.14 0.54
C ALA A 742 -18.32 -11.06 1.47
N PHE A 743 -17.49 -11.43 2.46
CA PHE A 743 -16.78 -10.50 3.37
C PHE A 743 -15.24 -10.66 3.30
N ASN A 744 -14.72 -11.20 2.20
CA ASN A 744 -13.30 -11.44 1.92
C ASN A 744 -12.46 -10.14 2.10
N TYR A 745 -11.31 -10.17 2.77
CA TYR A 745 -10.48 -8.99 3.10
C TYR A 745 -11.15 -7.91 3.98
N CYS A 746 -12.23 -8.19 4.70
CA CYS A 746 -12.79 -7.30 5.73
C CYS A 746 -11.92 -7.29 7.00
N SER A 747 -10.69 -6.79 6.91
CA SER A 747 -9.63 -6.95 7.92
C SER A 747 -9.81 -6.20 9.25
N LYS A 748 -10.98 -5.60 9.49
CA LYS A 748 -11.41 -5.03 10.78
C LYS A 748 -12.69 -5.67 11.33
N LEU A 749 -13.31 -6.61 10.60
CA LEU A 749 -14.53 -7.31 11.00
C LEU A 749 -14.22 -8.19 12.22
N ALA A 750 -14.57 -7.69 13.40
CA ALA A 750 -14.22 -8.24 14.71
C ALA A 750 -15.40 -8.96 15.40
N SER A 751 -16.61 -8.85 14.85
CA SER A 751 -17.81 -9.56 15.31
C SER A 751 -18.69 -9.96 14.13
N VAL A 752 -19.19 -11.20 14.12
CA VAL A 752 -20.11 -11.74 13.12
C VAL A 752 -21.21 -12.51 13.83
N THR A 753 -22.47 -12.23 13.51
CA THR A 753 -23.62 -13.08 13.87
C THR A 753 -24.24 -13.63 12.58
N LEU A 754 -24.45 -14.94 12.52
CA LEU A 754 -25.03 -15.64 11.37
C LEU A 754 -26.52 -15.93 11.61
N GLY A 755 -27.32 -15.94 10.53
CA GLY A 755 -28.75 -16.26 10.58
C GLY A 755 -29.03 -17.75 10.42
N ASN A 756 -30.03 -18.27 11.12
CA ASN A 756 -30.39 -19.70 11.19
C ASN A 756 -31.10 -20.27 9.93
N SER A 757 -30.88 -19.65 8.76
CA SER A 757 -31.27 -20.18 7.44
C SER A 757 -30.07 -20.56 6.57
N ILE A 758 -28.85 -20.15 6.95
CA ILE A 758 -27.64 -20.36 6.15
C ILE A 758 -27.17 -21.81 6.30
N GLN A 759 -27.14 -22.55 5.19
CA GLN A 759 -26.75 -23.98 5.18
C GLN A 759 -25.28 -24.21 4.80
N THR A 760 -24.66 -23.26 4.11
CA THR A 760 -23.27 -23.36 3.65
C THR A 760 -22.50 -22.07 3.92
N ILE A 761 -21.34 -22.18 4.57
CA ILE A 761 -20.34 -21.09 4.53
C ILE A 761 -19.41 -21.37 3.35
N LYS A 762 -19.60 -20.62 2.26
CA LYS A 762 -18.87 -20.80 1.00
C LYS A 762 -17.40 -20.42 1.10
N SER A 763 -16.62 -20.89 0.14
CA SER A 763 -15.22 -20.55 -0.02
C SER A 763 -14.96 -19.03 0.01
N GLY A 764 -13.88 -18.62 0.67
CA GLY A 764 -13.39 -17.25 0.82
C GLY A 764 -14.19 -16.31 1.73
N THR A 765 -15.37 -16.71 2.23
CA THR A 765 -16.40 -15.80 2.77
C THR A 765 -15.90 -14.83 3.84
N PHE A 766 -15.01 -15.26 4.73
CA PHE A 766 -14.46 -14.49 5.86
C PHE A 766 -12.91 -14.44 5.88
N ASP A 767 -12.24 -14.65 4.74
CA ASP A 767 -10.78 -14.60 4.70
C ASP A 767 -10.24 -13.25 5.20
N TYR A 768 -9.13 -13.29 5.94
CA TYR A 768 -8.48 -12.15 6.59
C TYR A 768 -9.35 -11.38 7.60
N ALA A 769 -10.53 -11.88 8.00
CA ALA A 769 -11.35 -11.25 9.03
C ALA A 769 -10.68 -11.29 10.43
N ALA A 770 -11.09 -10.37 11.30
CA ALA A 770 -10.42 -10.08 12.57
C ALA A 770 -11.14 -10.63 13.83
N PHE A 771 -12.28 -11.31 13.67
CA PHE A 771 -13.05 -11.87 14.78
C PHE A 771 -12.34 -13.07 15.41
N LYS A 772 -12.36 -13.14 16.75
CA LYS A 772 -11.73 -14.20 17.54
C LYS A 772 -12.57 -15.46 17.68
N SER A 773 -13.88 -15.33 17.62
CA SER A 773 -14.82 -16.41 17.89
C SER A 773 -15.98 -16.37 16.89
N ILE A 774 -16.44 -17.54 16.44
CA ILE A 774 -17.65 -17.66 15.64
C ILE A 774 -18.43 -18.93 15.99
N THR A 775 -19.75 -18.81 16.08
CA THR A 775 -20.68 -19.93 16.20
C THR A 775 -21.40 -20.10 14.87
N MET A 776 -21.48 -21.33 14.37
CA MET A 776 -22.24 -21.65 13.17
C MET A 776 -23.76 -21.61 13.45
N PRO A 777 -24.59 -21.26 12.45
CA PRO A 777 -26.03 -21.33 12.58
C PRO A 777 -26.50 -22.79 12.74
N THR A 778 -27.64 -23.00 13.39
CA THR A 778 -28.19 -24.35 13.62
C THR A 778 -28.56 -25.06 12.32
N SER A 779 -28.72 -24.32 11.22
CA SER A 779 -28.99 -24.80 9.87
C SER A 779 -27.76 -25.30 9.10
N ILE A 780 -26.54 -25.23 9.67
CA ILE A 780 -25.31 -25.52 8.95
C ILE A 780 -25.26 -26.98 8.47
N LYS A 781 -24.90 -27.17 7.19
CA LYS A 781 -24.66 -28.46 6.54
C LYS A 781 -23.25 -28.57 5.97
N THR A 782 -22.62 -27.46 5.55
CA THR A 782 -21.29 -27.49 4.93
C THR A 782 -20.45 -26.26 5.25
N ILE A 783 -19.18 -26.46 5.59
CA ILE A 783 -18.17 -25.40 5.67
C ILE A 783 -17.09 -25.68 4.62
N GLU A 784 -16.88 -24.72 3.72
CA GLU A 784 -15.79 -24.73 2.73
C GLU A 784 -14.58 -23.93 3.23
N ASN A 785 -13.55 -23.78 2.39
CA ASN A 785 -12.35 -22.95 2.63
C ASN A 785 -12.68 -21.46 2.82
N ALA A 786 -13.28 -21.09 3.96
CA ALA A 786 -13.99 -19.84 4.18
C ALA A 786 -13.31 -18.84 5.11
N PHE A 787 -12.25 -19.27 5.80
CA PHE A 787 -11.66 -18.55 6.93
C PHE A 787 -10.15 -18.30 6.77
N TRP A 788 -9.61 -18.36 5.56
CA TRP A 788 -8.16 -18.33 5.31
C TRP A 788 -7.54 -17.02 5.82
N GLN A 789 -6.43 -17.13 6.57
CA GLN A 789 -5.73 -16.00 7.21
C GLN A 789 -6.59 -15.14 8.16
N SER A 790 -7.80 -15.60 8.55
CA SER A 790 -8.61 -14.93 9.57
C SER A 790 -8.11 -15.23 11.00
N ARG A 791 -8.57 -14.44 11.97
CA ARG A 791 -8.10 -14.46 13.36
C ARG A 791 -8.94 -15.31 14.32
N VAL A 792 -9.64 -16.31 13.80
CA VAL A 792 -10.49 -17.20 14.61
C VAL A 792 -9.61 -18.03 15.54
N GLU A 793 -9.79 -17.82 16.84
CA GLU A 793 -9.21 -18.59 17.94
C GLU A 793 -10.17 -19.68 18.44
N THR A 794 -11.48 -19.46 18.33
CA THR A 794 -12.54 -20.40 18.74
C THR A 794 -13.61 -20.56 17.65
N LEU A 795 -13.93 -21.78 17.23
CA LEU A 795 -15.07 -22.07 16.36
C LEU A 795 -16.00 -23.13 16.96
N ILE A 796 -17.31 -22.85 16.93
CA ILE A 796 -18.35 -23.69 17.52
C ILE A 796 -19.33 -24.16 16.45
N ILE A 797 -19.47 -25.48 16.30
CA ILE A 797 -20.63 -26.11 15.68
C ILE A 797 -21.65 -26.41 16.78
N PRO A 798 -22.92 -25.98 16.67
CA PRO A 798 -23.91 -26.23 17.72
C PRO A 798 -24.44 -27.68 17.67
N GLU A 799 -24.71 -28.27 18.84
CA GLU A 799 -25.18 -29.67 18.98
C GLU A 799 -26.48 -30.00 18.23
N ASN A 800 -27.30 -28.98 17.94
CA ASN A 800 -28.59 -29.09 17.27
C ASN A 800 -28.53 -28.88 15.75
N ALA A 801 -27.33 -28.80 15.16
CA ALA A 801 -27.15 -28.99 13.73
C ALA A 801 -27.29 -30.48 13.34
N GLU A 802 -27.20 -30.78 12.05
CA GLU A 802 -27.46 -32.11 11.50
C GLU A 802 -26.56 -32.34 10.27
N ASP A 803 -25.87 -33.47 10.17
CA ASP A 803 -25.08 -33.88 8.98
C ASP A 803 -24.02 -32.85 8.53
N VAL A 804 -23.31 -32.24 9.49
CA VAL A 804 -22.34 -31.18 9.19
C VAL A 804 -21.07 -31.77 8.55
N THR A 805 -20.71 -31.22 7.39
CA THR A 805 -19.49 -31.58 6.64
C THR A 805 -18.48 -30.44 6.66
N LEU A 806 -17.25 -30.73 7.12
CA LEU A 806 -16.09 -29.84 7.00
C LEU A 806 -15.27 -30.25 5.78
N LYS A 807 -15.23 -29.41 4.74
CA LYS A 807 -14.44 -29.69 3.53
C LYS A 807 -12.95 -29.38 3.68
N ASP A 808 -12.16 -29.86 2.74
CA ASP A 808 -10.74 -29.54 2.57
C ASP A 808 -10.47 -28.03 2.70
N TYR A 809 -9.46 -27.69 3.49
CA TYR A 809 -9.01 -26.34 3.85
C TYR A 809 -10.02 -25.45 4.60
N SER A 810 -11.19 -25.97 5.00
CA SER A 810 -12.25 -25.19 5.67
C SER A 810 -11.79 -24.40 6.89
N LEU A 811 -10.88 -24.96 7.69
CA LEU A 811 -10.41 -24.43 8.97
C LEU A 811 -8.89 -24.19 8.97
N ARG A 812 -8.34 -23.72 7.84
CA ARG A 812 -6.91 -23.42 7.66
C ARG A 812 -6.46 -22.17 8.47
N LEU A 813 -6.37 -22.32 9.79
CA LEU A 813 -6.37 -21.26 10.79
C LEU A 813 -5.21 -21.38 11.80
N TYR A 814 -4.11 -20.66 11.56
CA TYR A 814 -2.99 -20.56 12.51
C TYR A 814 -3.39 -20.07 13.92
N SER A 815 -4.49 -19.32 14.03
CA SER A 815 -4.97 -18.75 15.30
C SER A 815 -5.83 -19.73 16.11
N LEU A 816 -6.34 -20.80 15.50
CA LEU A 816 -7.36 -21.68 16.10
C LEU A 816 -6.77 -22.48 17.28
N LYS A 817 -7.40 -22.34 18.44
CA LYS A 817 -7.05 -22.99 19.72
C LYS A 817 -8.15 -23.92 20.19
N GLU A 818 -9.41 -23.57 19.94
CA GLU A 818 -10.57 -24.34 20.38
C GLU A 818 -11.51 -24.60 19.21
N LEU A 819 -11.83 -25.87 18.97
CA LEU A 819 -12.74 -26.30 17.92
C LEU A 819 -13.76 -27.29 18.47
N TYR A 820 -15.03 -26.88 18.55
CA TYR A 820 -16.10 -27.66 19.14
C TYR A 820 -16.90 -28.39 18.04
N LEU A 821 -16.76 -29.72 18.00
CA LEU A 821 -17.31 -30.63 16.98
C LEU A 821 -18.14 -31.75 17.66
N PRO A 822 -19.40 -31.48 18.02
CA PRO A 822 -20.30 -32.50 18.58
C PRO A 822 -20.75 -33.50 17.50
N ALA A 823 -21.40 -34.59 17.90
CA ALA A 823 -21.78 -35.73 17.05
C ALA A 823 -22.63 -35.41 15.79
N CYS A 824 -23.18 -34.19 15.65
CA CYS A 824 -23.79 -33.73 14.41
C CYS A 824 -22.79 -33.51 13.26
N VAL A 825 -21.49 -33.39 13.56
CA VAL A 825 -20.42 -33.39 12.56
C VAL A 825 -20.22 -34.83 12.10
N THR A 826 -20.62 -35.14 10.87
CA THR A 826 -20.58 -36.50 10.31
C THR A 826 -19.43 -36.70 9.33
N THR A 827 -18.86 -35.63 8.77
CA THR A 827 -17.74 -35.70 7.82
C THR A 827 -16.71 -34.61 8.09
N ILE A 828 -15.44 -35.00 8.13
CA ILE A 828 -14.28 -34.10 8.14
C ILE A 828 -13.34 -34.59 7.04
N GLU A 829 -13.16 -33.79 5.98
CA GLU A 829 -12.26 -34.12 4.86
C GLU A 829 -10.78 -34.02 5.28
N GLU A 830 -9.90 -34.75 4.57
CA GLU A 830 -8.48 -34.95 4.89
C GLU A 830 -7.76 -33.65 5.29
N ASN A 831 -7.85 -32.62 4.45
CA ASN A 831 -7.14 -31.36 4.62
C ASN A 831 -8.01 -30.28 5.29
N ALA A 832 -9.14 -30.64 5.92
CA ALA A 832 -10.09 -29.67 6.47
C ALA A 832 -9.43 -28.68 7.46
N ILE A 833 -8.56 -29.18 8.34
CA ILE A 833 -7.69 -28.35 9.18
C ILE A 833 -6.29 -28.25 8.55
N GLY A 834 -5.70 -29.40 8.16
CA GLY A 834 -4.36 -29.51 7.57
C GLY A 834 -3.22 -29.07 8.50
N ASP A 835 -1.98 -29.00 8.01
CA ASP A 835 -0.76 -28.65 8.78
C ASP A 835 -0.70 -27.18 9.26
N TYR A 836 -1.83 -26.47 9.33
CA TYR A 836 -1.94 -25.01 9.39
C TYR A 836 -2.76 -24.52 10.60
N HIS A 837 -2.68 -25.23 11.72
CA HIS A 837 -3.32 -24.87 13.00
C HIS A 837 -2.30 -24.50 14.10
N SER A 838 -2.79 -24.02 15.25
CA SER A 838 -1.95 -23.83 16.45
C SER A 838 -1.44 -25.17 16.98
N PRO A 839 -0.19 -25.29 17.48
CA PRO A 839 0.24 -26.48 18.23
C PRO A 839 -0.58 -26.70 19.51
N ASP A 840 -1.19 -25.62 20.04
CA ASP A 840 -2.05 -25.63 21.22
C ASP A 840 -3.53 -25.91 20.87
N LEU A 841 -3.86 -26.33 19.64
CA LEU A 841 -5.24 -26.65 19.24
C LEU A 841 -5.78 -27.83 20.05
N ILE A 842 -6.97 -27.63 20.64
CA ILE A 842 -7.81 -28.65 21.25
C ILE A 842 -9.10 -28.78 20.43
N ILE A 843 -9.40 -30.00 20.00
CA ILE A 843 -10.69 -30.38 19.44
C ILE A 843 -11.54 -30.95 20.58
N TYR A 844 -12.73 -30.38 20.78
CA TYR A 844 -13.73 -30.86 21.73
C TYR A 844 -14.82 -31.62 20.99
N GLY A 845 -15.24 -32.78 21.49
CA GLY A 845 -16.32 -33.56 20.89
C GLY A 845 -16.60 -34.87 21.61
N ASP A 846 -17.59 -35.60 21.10
CA ASP A 846 -18.05 -36.86 21.69
C ASP A 846 -17.03 -38.00 21.55
N ALA A 847 -17.03 -38.91 22.53
CA ALA A 847 -16.23 -40.14 22.48
C ALA A 847 -16.72 -41.07 21.35
N GLY A 848 -15.80 -41.54 20.50
CA GLY A 848 -16.10 -42.33 19.30
C GLY A 848 -16.60 -41.52 18.10
N SER A 849 -16.56 -40.17 18.16
CA SER A 849 -16.95 -39.30 17.05
C SER A 849 -15.92 -39.28 15.90
N VAL A 850 -16.33 -38.75 14.75
CA VAL A 850 -15.39 -38.45 13.65
C VAL A 850 -14.37 -37.38 14.04
N ALA A 851 -14.70 -36.50 14.99
CA ALA A 851 -13.79 -35.50 15.54
C ALA A 851 -12.67 -36.15 16.36
N GLU A 852 -12.98 -37.14 17.19
CA GLU A 852 -11.97 -37.96 17.87
C GLU A 852 -11.08 -38.69 16.84
N ALA A 853 -11.69 -39.36 15.86
CA ALA A 853 -10.96 -40.10 14.84
C ALA A 853 -10.02 -39.20 14.00
N TYR A 854 -10.46 -37.98 13.66
CA TYR A 854 -9.62 -36.99 12.97
C TYR A 854 -8.47 -36.51 13.87
N ALA A 855 -8.75 -36.13 15.11
CA ALA A 855 -7.73 -35.68 16.05
C ALA A 855 -6.67 -36.76 16.31
N GLN A 856 -7.08 -38.02 16.48
CA GLN A 856 -6.17 -39.16 16.59
C GLN A 856 -5.33 -39.39 15.32
N LYS A 857 -5.91 -39.24 14.12
CA LYS A 857 -5.20 -39.42 12.84
C LYS A 857 -4.08 -38.38 12.64
N TYR A 858 -4.31 -37.13 13.02
CA TYR A 858 -3.38 -36.01 12.79
C TYR A 858 -2.59 -35.58 14.04
N ASN A 859 -2.69 -36.31 15.16
CA ASN A 859 -2.02 -36.00 16.42
C ASN A 859 -2.36 -34.57 16.93
N ILE A 860 -3.65 -34.22 16.88
CA ILE A 860 -4.20 -32.98 17.46
C ILE A 860 -4.71 -33.31 18.87
N ASN A 861 -4.62 -32.37 19.83
CA ASN A 861 -5.17 -32.61 21.16
C ASN A 861 -6.69 -32.79 21.09
N PHE A 862 -7.22 -33.84 21.72
CA PHE A 862 -8.65 -34.13 21.78
C PHE A 862 -9.15 -34.12 23.23
N SER A 863 -10.37 -33.62 23.44
CA SER A 863 -11.00 -33.59 24.75
C SER A 863 -12.47 -34.02 24.68
N THR A 864 -12.79 -35.09 25.39
CA THR A 864 -14.16 -35.45 25.78
C THR A 864 -14.64 -34.68 27.02
N GLU A 865 -13.77 -33.88 27.65
CA GLU A 865 -14.15 -32.92 28.67
C GLU A 865 -14.74 -31.66 28.04
N MET A 866 -15.89 -31.84 27.37
CA MET A 866 -16.85 -30.76 27.19
C MET A 866 -17.43 -30.42 28.57
N TRP A 867 -17.15 -29.20 29.05
CA TRP A 867 -17.84 -28.61 30.19
C TRP A 867 -18.87 -27.62 29.63
N GLN A 868 -20.11 -27.73 30.09
CA GLN A 868 -21.27 -27.28 29.33
C GLN A 868 -21.57 -25.81 29.56
N LEU A 869 -22.14 -25.12 28.55
CA LEU A 869 -22.71 -23.79 28.74
C LEU A 869 -23.76 -23.88 29.86
N GLY A 870 -23.62 -23.08 30.92
CA GLY A 870 -24.47 -23.14 32.11
C GLY A 870 -23.91 -23.95 33.29
N ASP A 871 -22.85 -24.76 33.12
CA ASP A 871 -22.07 -25.34 34.23
C ASP A 871 -21.07 -24.30 34.77
N VAL A 872 -21.60 -23.27 35.41
CA VAL A 872 -20.83 -22.13 35.92
C VAL A 872 -20.00 -22.53 37.14
N ASN A 873 -20.46 -23.54 37.90
CA ASN A 873 -19.78 -24.03 39.10
C ASN A 873 -18.74 -25.12 38.83
N LYS A 874 -18.81 -25.78 37.66
CA LYS A 874 -17.87 -26.80 37.15
C LYS A 874 -17.95 -28.10 37.95
N ASP A 875 -19.17 -28.56 38.23
CA ASP A 875 -19.46 -29.87 38.88
C ASP A 875 -19.94 -30.97 37.91
N LYS A 876 -20.02 -30.64 36.61
CA LYS A 876 -20.45 -31.51 35.51
C LYS A 876 -21.95 -31.86 35.56
N GLN A 877 -22.76 -31.04 36.24
CA GLN A 877 -24.20 -31.20 36.40
C GLN A 877 -24.90 -29.83 36.41
N ILE A 878 -25.33 -29.30 35.26
CA ILE A 878 -26.01 -27.99 35.20
C ILE A 878 -27.27 -27.97 36.08
N ASN A 879 -27.21 -27.24 37.19
CA ASN A 879 -28.23 -27.31 38.25
C ASN A 879 -28.58 -25.95 38.87
N ALA A 880 -29.44 -25.96 39.89
CA ALA A 880 -29.87 -24.73 40.58
C ALA A 880 -28.73 -23.99 41.29
N SER A 881 -27.59 -24.65 41.54
CA SER A 881 -26.38 -24.05 42.13
C SER A 881 -25.68 -23.08 41.18
N ASP A 882 -25.63 -23.41 39.88
CA ASP A 882 -25.07 -22.57 38.82
C ASP A 882 -25.90 -21.31 38.61
N ALA A 883 -27.22 -21.50 38.51
CA ALA A 883 -28.18 -20.40 38.46
C ALA A 883 -28.05 -19.46 39.68
N LEU A 884 -27.82 -20.02 40.87
CA LEU A 884 -27.62 -19.24 42.09
C LEU A 884 -26.32 -18.43 42.06
N LEU A 885 -25.23 -18.94 41.48
CA LEU A 885 -23.99 -18.17 41.29
C LEU A 885 -24.23 -16.98 40.36
N ILE A 886 -24.92 -17.20 39.24
CA ILE A 886 -25.27 -16.16 38.27
C ILE A 886 -26.20 -15.09 38.87
N LEU A 887 -27.19 -15.49 39.66
CA LEU A 887 -28.07 -14.56 40.37
C LEU A 887 -27.31 -13.76 41.45
N ARG A 888 -26.37 -14.37 42.17
CA ARG A 888 -25.51 -13.69 43.15
C ARG A 888 -24.51 -12.74 42.49
N HIS A 889 -24.04 -13.06 41.29
CA HIS A 889 -23.27 -12.14 40.45
C HIS A 889 -24.10 -10.94 40.00
N SER A 890 -25.33 -11.18 39.53
CA SER A 890 -26.26 -10.15 39.06
C SER A 890 -26.56 -9.07 40.11
N VAL A 891 -26.60 -9.45 41.40
CA VAL A 891 -26.80 -8.50 42.52
C VAL A 891 -25.50 -7.99 43.15
N LYS A 892 -24.34 -8.33 42.56
CA LYS A 892 -22.99 -7.93 43.00
C LYS A 892 -22.61 -8.40 44.40
N GLU A 893 -23.10 -9.58 44.80
CA GLU A 893 -22.64 -10.27 46.00
C GLU A 893 -21.30 -11.00 45.76
N ILE A 894 -21.07 -11.43 44.50
CA ILE A 894 -19.83 -12.05 44.01
C ILE A 894 -19.47 -11.51 42.62
N GLU A 895 -18.21 -11.63 42.22
CA GLU A 895 -17.74 -11.36 40.85
C GLU A 895 -17.34 -12.67 40.16
N LEU A 896 -17.83 -12.89 38.93
CA LEU A 896 -17.38 -13.97 38.05
C LEU A 896 -16.19 -13.48 37.21
N THR A 897 -15.27 -14.39 36.86
CA THR A 897 -14.00 -14.01 36.22
C THR A 897 -13.57 -14.99 35.14
N GLY A 898 -13.07 -14.50 34.00
CA GLY A 898 -12.56 -15.34 32.92
C GLY A 898 -13.68 -16.10 32.20
N ASN A 899 -13.43 -17.36 31.85
CA ASN A 899 -14.37 -18.20 31.09
C ASN A 899 -15.70 -18.44 31.82
N ASP A 900 -15.75 -18.24 33.14
CA ASP A 900 -16.95 -18.25 33.97
C ASP A 900 -18.00 -17.24 33.48
N PHE A 901 -17.58 -16.18 32.78
CA PHE A 901 -18.47 -15.22 32.12
C PHE A 901 -18.98 -15.73 30.76
N ILE A 902 -18.21 -16.57 30.06
CA ILE A 902 -18.59 -17.18 28.76
C ILE A 902 -19.53 -18.36 28.98
N TRP A 903 -19.28 -19.16 30.02
CA TRP A 903 -20.16 -20.26 30.44
C TRP A 903 -21.40 -19.77 31.19
N GLY A 904 -21.33 -18.57 31.78
CA GLY A 904 -22.44 -17.88 32.43
C GLY A 904 -23.36 -17.09 31.51
N ASP A 905 -22.88 -16.68 30.32
CA ASP A 905 -23.67 -16.00 29.28
C ASP A 905 -24.40 -17.04 28.43
N VAL A 906 -25.27 -17.83 29.07
CA VAL A 906 -26.01 -18.91 28.40
C VAL A 906 -26.97 -18.39 27.35
N ASN A 907 -27.48 -17.16 27.52
CA ASN A 907 -28.37 -16.49 26.57
C ASN A 907 -27.61 -15.76 25.45
N LYS A 908 -26.28 -15.64 25.57
CA LYS A 908 -25.36 -15.09 24.56
C LYS A 908 -25.62 -13.61 24.21
N ASP A 909 -26.15 -12.82 25.15
CA ASP A 909 -26.38 -11.38 24.98
C ASP A 909 -25.17 -10.51 25.40
N THR A 910 -24.05 -11.15 25.79
CA THR A 910 -22.81 -10.55 26.29
C THR A 910 -22.92 -9.93 27.70
N LEU A 911 -24.01 -10.17 28.41
CA LEU A 911 -24.31 -9.56 29.72
C LEU A 911 -24.79 -10.60 30.74
N VAL A 912 -23.88 -11.38 31.33
CA VAL A 912 -24.22 -12.38 32.38
C VAL A 912 -25.10 -11.79 33.48
N ASN A 913 -26.38 -12.15 33.49
CA ASN A 913 -27.39 -11.53 34.34
C ASN A 913 -28.49 -12.51 34.82
N SER A 914 -29.55 -11.97 35.43
CA SER A 914 -30.67 -12.76 35.94
C SER A 914 -31.46 -13.52 34.85
N SER A 915 -31.31 -13.13 33.58
CA SER A 915 -31.83 -13.87 32.41
C SER A 915 -31.19 -15.25 32.31
N ASP A 916 -29.86 -15.29 32.33
CA ASP A 916 -29.05 -16.50 32.29
C ASP A 916 -29.33 -17.42 33.47
N GLY A 917 -29.36 -16.85 34.68
CA GLY A 917 -29.69 -17.60 35.90
C GLY A 917 -31.10 -18.21 35.84
N LEU A 918 -32.04 -17.57 35.15
CA LEU A 918 -33.39 -18.11 34.93
C LEU A 918 -33.42 -19.23 33.88
N GLN A 919 -32.63 -19.14 32.80
CA GLN A 919 -32.48 -20.23 31.83
C GLN A 919 -31.83 -21.46 32.47
N ILE A 920 -30.74 -21.28 33.22
CA ILE A 920 -30.05 -22.35 33.97
C ILE A 920 -31.01 -23.04 34.95
N LEU A 921 -31.83 -22.28 35.68
CA LEU A 921 -32.88 -22.85 36.53
C LEU A 921 -33.92 -23.67 35.75
N ARG A 922 -34.38 -23.18 34.60
CA ARG A 922 -35.36 -23.88 33.74
C ARG A 922 -34.82 -25.18 33.17
N TYR A 923 -33.55 -25.19 32.77
CA TYR A 923 -32.86 -26.41 32.32
C TYR A 923 -32.73 -27.41 33.46
N ALA A 924 -32.29 -26.96 34.64
CA ALA A 924 -32.13 -27.79 35.83
C ALA A 924 -33.42 -28.51 36.26
N VAL A 925 -34.58 -27.84 36.15
CA VAL A 925 -35.90 -28.46 36.43
C VAL A 925 -36.52 -29.19 35.24
N LYS A 926 -35.86 -29.19 34.07
CA LYS A 926 -36.30 -29.80 32.81
C LYS A 926 -37.59 -29.20 32.24
N GLU A 927 -37.77 -27.89 32.44
CA GLU A 927 -38.76 -27.08 31.71
C GLU A 927 -38.26 -26.73 30.30
N ILE A 928 -36.93 -26.66 30.10
CA ILE A 928 -36.27 -26.54 28.79
C ILE A 928 -35.14 -27.58 28.68
N ASN A 929 -34.72 -27.90 27.45
CA ASN A 929 -33.74 -28.94 27.15
C ASN A 929 -32.41 -28.41 26.56
N HIS A 930 -32.26 -27.10 26.40
CA HIS A 930 -31.06 -26.37 25.94
C HIS A 930 -31.17 -24.89 26.35
N PHE A 931 -30.18 -24.07 26.00
CA PHE A 931 -30.04 -22.69 26.51
C PHE A 931 -30.41 -21.55 25.57
N ASP A 932 -30.32 -21.73 24.24
CA ASP A 932 -30.73 -20.70 23.27
C ASP A 932 -32.24 -20.35 23.36
#